data_AF-A0A938THW8-F1
#
_entry.id   AF-A0A938THW8-F1
#
_cell.length_a   1.000
_cell.length_b   1.000
_cell.length_c   1.000
_cell.angle_alpha   90.00
_cell.angle_beta   90.00
_cell.angle_gamma   90.00
#
_symmetry.space_group_name_H-M   'P 1'
#
loop_
_entity.id
_entity.type
_entity.pdbx_description
1 polymer ?
#
loop_
_entity_poly.entity_id
_entity_poly.type
_entity_poly.pdbx_seq_one_letter_code
_entity_poly.pdbx_strand_id
1 'polypeptide(L)'
;MIALEQVEESLALFAEGLAGRYIHIKTSGEQAGERSDPLRTEQSAEAIYLPEELPSADRSTYLVLVLQQLGYRECGTFAFNYRAWCEYARRELPPQKPHVQPDRDSDFTRLFDTFANPAVARRLFLLLEELRINAHVRRAYPGAAHYLDEWQSLLLSAQVPSEAPFDLLTAFVNGDREACSGIRDDLMALESLSANVFTTADLLVRLYPHFYHDRDLVLDAINAEVSGTEWMQREARLEDWKDDLEEKSRQLLAMEMLQAEDALLRDGDELDGETRDTSQTLYAMKNERDNLARRVEMERAALRYAVGIPKGHTRSFRYDEWNWLEHRYLKRYCRLYEERIQPEGAADVEALRKVIRQWRAQVKSQLAQLKPMGLQRVFRVHDGDELDLNAVLNARHDIRAGISPDERTYSRRDRVQRDICAAFLVDLSASTDDPINPPEPAPEDTDEEIPNLRDPYYEPIDAEPQEEPRKIIHIQREAMLVMASALDVLGDSFGIYGFSGYGHDCVEYFVAKEPDEALNLQVLNNIAAMQPKRSTRMGPAIRHTITKLVSAGQSMKILIVLSDGFPQDCDYGPIRGDHEYGLQDTARALAEAANKGIETFCITVDRSEHDYLKRMCPDARYLIIDEMEDLPEALTKVYTTLTLR
;
A
#
# COMPACT_ATOMS: atom_id res chain seq x y z
N MET A 1 -29.19 7.15 -11.18
CA MET A 1 -27.72 7.14 -11.23
C MET A 1 -27.22 6.41 -10.01
N ILE A 2 -26.38 5.40 -10.23
CA ILE A 2 -25.71 4.65 -9.17
C ILE A 2 -24.24 5.02 -9.25
N ALA A 3 -23.66 5.39 -8.12
CA ALA A 3 -22.22 5.62 -8.01
C ALA A 3 -21.49 4.29 -7.86
N LEU A 4 -20.36 4.14 -8.57
CA LEU A 4 -19.51 2.95 -8.51
C LEU A 4 -19.13 2.60 -7.06
N GLU A 5 -18.90 3.62 -6.25
CA GLU A 5 -18.56 3.52 -4.82
C GLU A 5 -19.57 2.73 -3.97
N GLN A 6 -20.83 2.60 -4.40
CA GLN A 6 -21.86 1.86 -3.68
C GLN A 6 -21.80 0.36 -3.96
N VAL A 7 -21.13 -0.04 -5.03
CA VAL A 7 -21.12 -1.42 -5.55
C VAL A 7 -19.72 -1.98 -5.72
N GLU A 8 -18.67 -1.16 -5.63
CA GLU A 8 -17.26 -1.52 -5.81
C GLU A 8 -16.85 -2.80 -5.06
N GLU A 9 -17.16 -2.89 -3.76
CA GLU A 9 -16.81 -4.07 -2.94
C GLU A 9 -17.48 -5.35 -3.46
N SER A 10 -18.78 -5.26 -3.77
CA SER A 10 -19.53 -6.39 -4.33
C SER A 10 -19.05 -6.79 -5.73
N LEU A 11 -18.63 -5.81 -6.53
CA LEU A 11 -18.08 -6.03 -7.87
C LEU A 11 -16.68 -6.65 -7.81
N ALA A 12 -15.84 -6.23 -6.86
CA ALA A 12 -14.51 -6.80 -6.66
C ALA A 12 -14.60 -8.27 -6.22
N LEU A 13 -15.52 -8.60 -5.29
CA LEU A 13 -15.79 -9.99 -4.89
C LEU A 13 -16.37 -10.82 -6.03
N PHE A 14 -17.25 -10.22 -6.84
CA PHE A 14 -17.80 -10.86 -8.04
C PHE A 14 -16.71 -11.16 -9.08
N ALA A 15 -15.84 -10.18 -9.36
CA ALA A 15 -14.70 -10.35 -10.25
C ALA A 15 -13.71 -11.38 -9.72
N GLU A 16 -13.48 -11.42 -8.40
CA GLU A 16 -12.65 -12.42 -7.73
C GLU A 16 -13.19 -13.84 -7.93
N GLY A 17 -14.50 -14.02 -7.72
CA GLY A 17 -15.16 -15.31 -7.90
C GLY A 17 -15.03 -15.86 -9.32
N LEU A 18 -15.01 -14.99 -10.33
CA LEU A 18 -14.88 -15.38 -11.74
C LEU A 18 -13.44 -15.55 -12.19
N ALA A 19 -12.57 -14.60 -11.84
CA ALA A 19 -11.16 -14.61 -12.26
C ALA A 19 -10.29 -15.56 -11.43
N GLY A 20 -10.81 -16.07 -10.31
CA GLY A 20 -10.06 -16.92 -9.37
C GLY A 20 -8.97 -16.18 -8.59
N ARG A 21 -8.96 -14.84 -8.67
CA ARG A 21 -8.03 -13.94 -7.99
C ARG A 21 -8.67 -12.58 -7.83
N TYR A 22 -8.30 -11.86 -6.78
CA TYR A 22 -8.83 -10.51 -6.54
C TYR A 22 -8.47 -9.55 -7.69
N ILE A 23 -9.45 -8.77 -8.14
CA ILE A 23 -9.28 -7.72 -9.16
C ILE A 23 -9.80 -6.41 -8.57
N HIS A 24 -8.96 -5.38 -8.62
CA HIS A 24 -9.30 -4.06 -8.11
C HIS A 24 -10.34 -3.40 -9.01
N ILE A 25 -11.39 -2.84 -8.42
CA ILE A 25 -12.28 -1.94 -9.15
C ILE A 25 -11.83 -0.51 -8.85
N LYS A 26 -11.72 0.31 -9.89
CA LYS A 26 -11.26 1.71 -9.84
C LYS A 26 -12.18 2.60 -10.67
N THR A 27 -12.18 3.91 -10.40
CA THR A 27 -12.96 4.85 -11.22
C THR A 27 -12.17 5.23 -12.47
N SER A 28 -12.85 5.49 -13.58
CA SER A 28 -12.20 5.97 -14.81
C SER A 28 -11.51 7.34 -14.64
N GLY A 29 -11.88 8.11 -13.61
CA GLY A 29 -11.25 9.39 -13.24
C GLY A 29 -9.87 9.24 -12.58
N GLU A 30 -9.63 8.14 -11.85
CA GLU A 30 -8.32 7.84 -11.23
C GLU A 30 -7.21 7.58 -12.28
N GLN A 31 -7.58 7.34 -13.55
CA GLN A 31 -6.63 7.05 -14.64
C GLN A 31 -6.36 8.25 -15.58
N ALA A 32 -7.29 9.21 -15.69
CA ALA A 32 -7.26 10.18 -16.78
C ALA A 32 -6.91 11.60 -16.33
N GLY A 33 -5.92 12.22 -16.99
CA GLY A 33 -5.81 13.67 -17.04
C GLY A 33 -7.03 14.26 -17.77
N GLU A 34 -7.80 15.07 -17.04
CA GLU A 34 -8.88 16.03 -17.39
C GLU A 34 -9.89 15.78 -18.55
N ARG A 35 -9.72 14.89 -19.53
CA ARG A 35 -10.67 14.75 -20.67
C ARG A 35 -10.77 13.34 -21.27
N SER A 36 -11.18 12.35 -20.50
CA SER A 36 -11.65 11.06 -21.01
C SER A 36 -13.19 11.00 -21.06
N ASP A 37 -13.74 10.20 -21.98
CA ASP A 37 -15.19 9.94 -22.06
C ASP A 37 -15.70 9.31 -20.75
N PRO A 38 -16.69 9.92 -20.07
CA PRO A 38 -17.15 9.50 -18.74
C PRO A 38 -17.74 8.09 -18.70
N LEU A 39 -18.17 7.52 -19.84
CA LEU A 39 -18.74 6.18 -19.92
C LEU A 39 -17.72 5.10 -20.31
N ARG A 40 -16.45 5.47 -20.51
CA ARG A 40 -15.41 4.56 -20.98
C ARG A 40 -14.93 3.63 -19.86
N THR A 41 -14.85 2.35 -20.18
CA THR A 41 -14.32 1.29 -19.30
C THR A 41 -12.97 0.81 -19.79
N GLU A 42 -12.02 0.66 -18.88
CA GLU A 42 -10.67 0.16 -19.19
C GLU A 42 -10.24 -0.93 -18.22
N GLN A 43 -9.19 -1.67 -18.55
CA GLN A 43 -8.69 -2.75 -17.71
C GLN A 43 -7.16 -2.81 -17.76
N SER A 44 -6.54 -3.05 -16.59
CA SER A 44 -5.14 -3.40 -16.44
C SER A 44 -4.94 -4.88 -16.11
N ALA A 45 -3.70 -5.29 -15.88
CA ALA A 45 -3.41 -6.65 -15.43
C ALA A 45 -4.18 -7.02 -14.14
N GLU A 46 -4.57 -6.06 -13.31
CA GLU A 46 -5.03 -6.27 -11.93
C GLU A 46 -6.22 -5.39 -11.53
N ALA A 47 -6.58 -4.39 -12.34
CA ALA A 47 -7.70 -3.50 -12.07
C ALA A 47 -8.66 -3.40 -13.25
N ILE A 48 -9.93 -3.13 -12.96
CA ILE A 48 -10.97 -2.75 -13.91
C ILE A 48 -11.42 -1.33 -13.56
N TYR A 49 -11.30 -0.43 -14.52
CA TYR A 49 -11.69 0.97 -14.42
C TYR A 49 -13.08 1.15 -15.00
N LEU A 50 -14.00 1.66 -14.17
CA LEU A 50 -15.41 1.83 -14.49
C LEU A 50 -15.84 3.28 -14.30
N PRO A 51 -16.87 3.75 -15.02
CA PRO A 51 -17.47 5.06 -14.83
C PRO A 51 -17.84 5.34 -13.37
N GLU A 52 -17.52 6.54 -12.88
CA GLU A 52 -17.86 6.97 -11.51
C GLU A 52 -19.36 6.88 -11.24
N GLU A 53 -20.16 7.26 -12.22
CA GLU A 53 -21.61 7.16 -12.18
C GLU A 53 -22.15 6.62 -13.50
N LEU A 54 -23.12 5.71 -13.41
CA LEU A 54 -23.88 5.27 -14.57
C LEU A 54 -25.26 5.90 -14.61
N PRO A 55 -25.76 6.25 -15.81
CA PRO A 55 -27.12 6.78 -16.00
C PRO A 55 -28.22 5.72 -15.71
N SER A 56 -27.84 4.45 -15.54
CA SER A 56 -28.74 3.35 -15.18
C SER A 56 -29.29 3.46 -13.75
N ALA A 57 -30.46 2.85 -13.54
CA ALA A 57 -31.08 2.70 -12.24
C ALA A 57 -30.72 1.37 -11.55
N ASP A 58 -30.11 0.41 -12.28
CA ASP A 58 -29.79 -0.92 -11.75
C ASP A 58 -28.27 -1.13 -11.57
N ARG A 59 -27.90 -1.76 -10.46
CA ARG A 59 -26.51 -2.11 -10.11
C ARG A 59 -25.94 -3.13 -11.09
N SER A 60 -26.81 -3.92 -11.72
CA SER A 60 -26.46 -4.97 -12.67
C SER A 60 -25.74 -4.45 -13.91
N THR A 61 -25.89 -3.17 -14.27
CA THR A 61 -25.12 -2.57 -15.39
C THR A 61 -23.62 -2.60 -15.11
N TYR A 62 -23.18 -2.35 -13.88
CA TYR A 62 -21.75 -2.48 -13.54
C TYR A 62 -21.25 -3.93 -13.61
N LEU A 63 -22.10 -4.92 -13.32
CA LEU A 63 -21.73 -6.34 -13.50
C LEU A 63 -21.45 -6.65 -14.97
N VAL A 64 -22.26 -6.12 -15.89
CA VAL A 64 -22.05 -6.28 -17.34
C VAL A 64 -20.72 -5.66 -17.76
N LEU A 65 -20.42 -4.45 -17.29
CA LEU A 65 -19.14 -3.80 -17.60
C LEU A 65 -17.95 -4.62 -17.08
N VAL A 66 -18.02 -5.15 -15.86
CA VAL A 66 -16.99 -6.06 -15.32
C VAL A 66 -16.86 -7.32 -16.17
N LEU A 67 -17.98 -7.93 -16.60
CA LEU A 67 -17.97 -9.11 -17.45
C LEU A 67 -17.39 -8.83 -18.85
N GLN A 68 -17.66 -7.67 -19.43
CA GLN A 68 -17.04 -7.24 -20.69
C GLN A 68 -15.53 -7.11 -20.52
N GLN A 69 -15.07 -6.49 -19.43
CA GLN A 69 -13.63 -6.35 -19.15
C GLN A 69 -12.97 -7.71 -18.89
N LEU A 70 -13.56 -8.59 -18.08
CA LEU A 70 -13.08 -9.97 -17.92
C LEU A 70 -13.11 -10.76 -19.23
N GLY A 71 -14.09 -10.47 -20.09
CA GLY A 71 -14.23 -11.05 -21.42
C GLY A 71 -13.00 -10.87 -22.28
N TYR A 72 -12.30 -9.72 -22.25
CA TYR A 72 -11.02 -9.53 -22.96
C TYR A 72 -9.97 -10.58 -22.55
N ARG A 73 -9.95 -11.00 -21.28
CA ARG A 73 -9.02 -12.03 -20.78
C ARG A 73 -9.47 -13.43 -21.18
N GLU A 74 -10.74 -13.76 -20.92
CA GLU A 74 -11.32 -15.07 -21.21
C GLU A 74 -11.29 -15.39 -22.71
N CYS A 75 -11.47 -14.36 -23.54
CA CYS A 75 -11.41 -14.44 -24.98
C CYS A 75 -9.97 -14.44 -25.55
N GLY A 76 -8.95 -14.33 -24.69
CA GLY A 76 -7.54 -14.37 -25.09
C GLY A 76 -7.07 -13.15 -25.88
N THR A 77 -7.71 -11.98 -25.75
CA THR A 77 -7.32 -10.76 -26.48
C THR A 77 -5.87 -10.37 -26.20
N PHE A 78 -5.48 -10.42 -24.93
CA PHE A 78 -4.12 -10.07 -24.48
C PHE A 78 -3.05 -11.09 -24.88
N ALA A 79 -3.43 -12.26 -25.40
CA ALA A 79 -2.50 -13.27 -25.91
C ALA A 79 -2.15 -13.06 -27.39
N PHE A 80 -2.55 -11.93 -27.99
CA PHE A 80 -2.20 -11.59 -29.36
C PHE A 80 -0.70 -11.49 -29.53
N ASN A 81 -0.18 -12.21 -30.53
CA ASN A 81 1.21 -12.15 -30.94
C ASN A 81 1.29 -11.85 -32.44
N TYR A 82 2.03 -10.81 -32.81
CA TYR A 82 2.08 -10.33 -34.19
C TYR A 82 2.68 -11.38 -35.14
N ARG A 83 3.73 -12.09 -34.70
CA ARG A 83 4.37 -13.13 -35.51
C ARG A 83 3.46 -14.33 -35.74
N ALA A 84 2.82 -14.82 -34.69
CA ALA A 84 1.87 -15.93 -34.77
C ALA A 84 0.66 -15.58 -35.66
N TRP A 85 0.21 -14.33 -35.62
CA TRP A 85 -0.84 -13.84 -36.51
C TRP A 85 -0.43 -13.87 -37.99
N CYS A 86 0.79 -13.42 -38.33
CA CYS A 86 1.29 -13.49 -39.72
C CYS A 86 1.33 -14.93 -40.25
N GLU A 87 1.73 -15.88 -39.41
CA GLU A 87 1.71 -17.32 -39.73
C GLU A 87 0.29 -17.84 -39.92
N TYR A 88 -0.64 -17.47 -39.03
CA TYR A 88 -2.06 -17.82 -39.11
C TYR A 88 -2.73 -17.29 -40.39
N ALA A 89 -2.48 -16.03 -40.72
CA ALA A 89 -3.06 -15.37 -41.89
C ALA A 89 -2.37 -15.74 -43.22
N ARG A 90 -1.26 -16.51 -43.18
CA ARG A 90 -0.41 -16.86 -44.32
C ARG A 90 0.02 -15.63 -45.15
N ARG A 91 0.44 -14.57 -44.46
CA ARG A 91 0.87 -13.30 -45.09
C ARG A 91 2.38 -13.14 -44.97
N GLU A 92 3.01 -12.56 -46.00
CA GLU A 92 4.42 -12.16 -45.89
C GLU A 92 4.56 -11.01 -44.90
N LEU A 93 5.57 -11.06 -44.02
CA LEU A 93 5.86 -9.97 -43.11
C LEU A 93 6.20 -8.71 -43.93
N PRO A 94 5.52 -7.57 -43.73
CA PRO A 94 5.93 -6.33 -44.37
C PRO A 94 7.35 -5.95 -43.91
N PRO A 95 8.18 -5.34 -44.79
CA PRO A 95 9.51 -4.89 -44.40
C PRO A 95 9.41 -3.89 -43.25
N GLN A 96 10.22 -4.10 -42.20
CA GLN A 96 10.25 -3.24 -41.02
C GLN A 96 10.54 -1.79 -41.43
N LYS A 97 9.66 -0.85 -41.03
CA LYS A 97 9.95 0.58 -41.15
C LYS A 97 11.16 0.92 -40.26
N PRO A 98 12.09 1.79 -40.68
CA PRO A 98 13.37 2.03 -40.00
C PRO A 98 13.29 2.67 -38.59
N HIS A 99 12.09 2.98 -38.09
CA HIS A 99 11.87 3.57 -36.76
C HIS A 99 11.27 2.62 -35.72
N VAL A 100 11.01 1.36 -36.07
CA VAL A 100 10.47 0.37 -35.11
C VAL A 100 11.63 -0.22 -34.33
N GLN A 101 11.73 0.09 -33.03
CA GLN A 101 12.73 -0.49 -32.14
C GLN A 101 12.18 -1.82 -31.60
N PRO A 102 12.78 -2.98 -31.94
CA PRO A 102 12.20 -4.30 -31.69
C PRO A 102 12.07 -4.66 -30.20
N ASP A 103 12.69 -3.92 -29.29
CA ASP A 103 12.61 -4.13 -27.84
C ASP A 103 11.70 -3.11 -27.12
N ARG A 104 11.11 -2.15 -27.83
CA ARG A 104 10.33 -1.02 -27.25
C ARG A 104 8.85 -0.98 -27.65
N ASP A 105 8.45 -1.64 -28.73
CA ASP A 105 7.07 -1.56 -29.27
C ASP A 105 6.24 -2.84 -29.04
N SER A 106 5.01 -2.66 -28.49
CA SER A 106 4.03 -3.73 -28.26
C SER A 106 3.58 -4.44 -29.56
N ASP A 107 3.17 -5.71 -29.47
CA ASP A 107 2.68 -6.48 -30.63
C ASP A 107 1.46 -5.83 -31.32
N PHE A 108 0.61 -5.12 -30.58
CA PHE A 108 -0.50 -4.35 -31.14
C PHE A 108 -0.02 -3.07 -31.84
N THR A 109 0.97 -2.38 -31.28
CA THR A 109 1.59 -1.21 -31.94
C THR A 109 2.15 -1.63 -33.31
N ARG A 110 2.84 -2.77 -33.36
CA ARG A 110 3.34 -3.35 -34.62
C ARG A 110 2.23 -3.63 -35.62
N LEU A 111 1.09 -4.15 -35.18
CA LEU A 111 -0.08 -4.37 -36.05
C LEU A 111 -0.60 -3.04 -36.60
N PHE A 112 -0.85 -2.04 -35.75
CA PHE A 112 -1.47 -0.78 -36.17
C PHE A 112 -0.57 0.07 -37.06
N ASP A 113 0.75 0.01 -36.87
CA ASP A 113 1.73 0.73 -37.69
C ASP A 113 1.86 0.21 -39.13
N THR A 114 1.26 -0.95 -39.44
CA THR A 114 1.16 -1.46 -40.82
C THR A 114 0.16 -0.66 -41.66
N PHE A 115 -0.78 0.04 -41.03
CA PHE A 115 -1.83 0.77 -41.71
C PHE A 115 -1.44 2.22 -42.00
N ALA A 116 -2.09 2.83 -43.00
CA ALA A 116 -1.84 4.22 -43.37
C ALA A 116 -2.22 5.21 -42.25
N ASN A 117 -3.23 4.87 -41.44
CA ASN A 117 -3.67 5.61 -40.28
C ASN A 117 -3.84 4.64 -39.09
N PRO A 118 -2.84 4.57 -38.18
CA PRO A 118 -2.88 3.67 -37.02
C PRO A 118 -4.06 3.92 -36.06
N ALA A 119 -4.54 5.17 -35.96
CA ALA A 119 -5.65 5.50 -35.07
C ALA A 119 -6.98 4.92 -35.56
N VAL A 120 -7.24 4.98 -36.87
CA VAL A 120 -8.40 4.35 -37.51
C VAL A 120 -8.35 2.83 -37.32
N ALA A 121 -7.17 2.22 -37.52
CA ALA A 121 -6.99 0.79 -37.33
C ALA A 121 -7.25 0.37 -35.86
N ARG A 122 -6.75 1.16 -34.90
CA ARG A 122 -6.96 0.93 -33.46
C ARG A 122 -8.44 1.03 -33.08
N ARG A 123 -9.15 2.07 -33.52
CA ARG A 123 -10.58 2.24 -33.21
C ARG A 123 -11.42 1.11 -33.80
N LEU A 124 -11.14 0.73 -35.05
CA LEU A 124 -11.82 -0.37 -35.71
C LEU A 124 -11.57 -1.70 -34.99
N PHE A 125 -10.33 -1.97 -34.58
CA PHE A 125 -9.99 -3.17 -33.82
C PHE A 125 -10.77 -3.26 -32.50
N LEU A 126 -10.83 -2.17 -31.72
CA LEU A 126 -11.54 -2.15 -30.44
C LEU A 126 -13.03 -2.45 -30.59
N LEU A 127 -13.69 -1.91 -31.61
CA LEU A 127 -15.12 -2.19 -31.88
C LEU A 127 -15.37 -3.63 -32.32
N LEU A 128 -14.51 -4.18 -33.19
CA LEU A 128 -14.59 -5.59 -33.59
C LEU A 128 -14.38 -6.52 -32.40
N GLU A 129 -13.46 -6.14 -31.50
CA GLU A 129 -13.16 -6.94 -30.32
C GLU A 129 -14.29 -6.88 -29.29
N GLU A 130 -14.91 -5.71 -29.13
CA GLU A 130 -16.10 -5.54 -28.29
C GLU A 130 -17.27 -6.43 -28.77
N LEU A 131 -17.49 -6.54 -30.08
CA LEU A 131 -18.47 -7.49 -30.65
C LEU A 131 -18.18 -8.94 -30.23
N ARG A 132 -16.93 -9.38 -30.37
CA ARG A 132 -16.49 -10.74 -30.02
C ARG A 132 -16.72 -11.03 -28.53
N ILE A 133 -16.42 -10.05 -27.69
CA ILE A 133 -16.57 -10.13 -26.24
C ILE A 133 -18.04 -10.14 -25.82
N ASN A 134 -18.87 -9.27 -26.39
CA ASN A 134 -20.31 -9.27 -26.12
C ASN A 134 -20.94 -10.63 -26.48
N ALA A 135 -20.52 -11.22 -27.61
CA ALA A 135 -20.96 -12.56 -28.00
C ALA A 135 -20.49 -13.64 -27.01
N HIS A 136 -19.25 -13.54 -26.50
CA HIS A 136 -18.75 -14.44 -25.45
C HIS A 136 -19.53 -14.31 -24.14
N VAL A 137 -19.73 -13.09 -23.65
CA VAL A 137 -20.49 -12.82 -22.41
C VAL A 137 -21.89 -13.43 -22.48
N ARG A 138 -22.59 -13.27 -23.61
CA ARG A 138 -23.93 -13.88 -23.80
C ARG A 138 -23.93 -15.41 -23.72
N ARG A 139 -22.87 -16.06 -24.19
CA ARG A 139 -22.76 -17.53 -24.18
C ARG A 139 -22.31 -18.07 -22.82
N ALA A 140 -21.27 -17.47 -22.25
CA ALA A 140 -20.66 -17.90 -21.00
C ALA A 140 -21.54 -17.54 -19.78
N TYR A 141 -22.25 -16.41 -19.86
CA TYR A 141 -23.05 -15.86 -18.77
C TYR A 141 -24.49 -15.54 -19.22
N PRO A 142 -25.36 -16.55 -19.48
CA PRO A 142 -26.72 -16.32 -19.96
C PRO A 142 -27.57 -15.43 -19.05
N GLY A 143 -27.32 -15.47 -17.73
CA GLY A 143 -28.00 -14.60 -16.75
C GLY A 143 -27.64 -13.12 -16.87
N ALA A 144 -26.53 -12.77 -17.52
CA ALA A 144 -26.09 -11.40 -17.77
C ALA A 144 -26.59 -10.83 -19.11
N ALA A 145 -27.12 -11.69 -20.00
CA ALA A 145 -27.53 -11.28 -21.35
C ALA A 145 -28.60 -10.18 -21.33
N HIS A 146 -29.58 -10.29 -20.44
CA HIS A 146 -30.64 -9.28 -20.31
C HIS A 146 -30.10 -7.91 -19.90
N TYR A 147 -29.19 -7.85 -18.93
CA TYR A 147 -28.57 -6.59 -18.50
C TYR A 147 -27.68 -5.99 -19.58
N LEU A 148 -27.02 -6.83 -20.39
CA LEU A 148 -26.26 -6.39 -21.56
C LEU A 148 -27.19 -5.79 -22.62
N ASP A 149 -28.34 -6.41 -22.89
CA ASP A 149 -29.35 -5.86 -23.81
C ASP A 149 -29.86 -4.48 -23.34
N GLU A 150 -30.14 -4.33 -22.04
CA GLU A 150 -30.59 -3.06 -21.47
C GLU A 150 -29.53 -1.97 -21.59
N TRP A 151 -28.26 -2.30 -21.29
CA TRP A 151 -27.13 -1.38 -21.43
C TRP A 151 -26.93 -0.94 -22.89
N GLN A 152 -26.94 -1.90 -23.81
CA GLN A 152 -26.80 -1.66 -25.24
C GLN A 152 -27.95 -0.79 -25.79
N SER A 153 -29.18 -1.04 -25.35
CA SER A 153 -30.33 -0.20 -25.70
C SER A 153 -30.19 1.23 -25.17
N LEU A 154 -29.60 1.42 -23.99
CA LEU A 154 -29.34 2.74 -23.43
C LEU A 154 -28.28 3.48 -24.26
N LEU A 155 -27.19 2.80 -24.65
CA LEU A 155 -26.16 3.37 -25.52
C LEU A 155 -26.72 3.77 -26.89
N LEU A 156 -27.53 2.92 -27.53
CA LEU A 156 -28.22 3.25 -28.78
C LEU A 156 -29.12 4.47 -28.65
N SER A 157 -29.85 4.60 -27.54
CA SER A 157 -30.74 5.75 -27.31
C SER A 157 -29.99 7.07 -27.12
N ALA A 158 -28.74 7.01 -26.66
CA ALA A 158 -27.88 8.17 -26.46
C ALA A 158 -27.10 8.57 -27.72
N GLN A 159 -26.97 7.66 -28.70
CA GLN A 159 -26.22 7.89 -29.92
C GLN A 159 -26.99 8.81 -30.89
N VAL A 160 -26.28 9.76 -31.51
CA VAL A 160 -26.86 10.61 -32.56
C VAL A 160 -26.92 9.81 -33.87
N PRO A 161 -28.08 9.74 -34.56
CA PRO A 161 -28.19 9.05 -35.83
C PRO A 161 -27.24 9.67 -36.87
N SER A 162 -26.36 8.84 -37.44
CA SER A 162 -25.32 9.25 -38.38
C SER A 162 -25.10 8.15 -39.41
N GLU A 163 -24.81 8.55 -40.65
CA GLU A 163 -24.44 7.62 -41.74
C GLU A 163 -22.92 7.36 -41.78
N ALA A 164 -22.16 7.90 -40.82
CA ALA A 164 -20.73 7.67 -40.75
C ALA A 164 -20.43 6.18 -40.50
N PRO A 165 -19.43 5.58 -41.18
CA PRO A 165 -19.13 4.16 -41.03
C PRO A 165 -18.89 3.71 -39.58
N PHE A 166 -18.19 4.52 -38.78
CA PHE A 166 -17.93 4.20 -37.37
C PHE A 166 -19.17 4.28 -36.48
N ASP A 167 -20.09 5.20 -36.76
CA ASP A 167 -21.35 5.32 -36.03
C ASP A 167 -22.27 4.13 -36.32
N LEU A 168 -22.34 3.72 -37.59
CA LEU A 168 -23.07 2.52 -38.01
C LEU A 168 -22.49 1.25 -37.37
N LEU A 169 -21.16 1.12 -37.33
CA LEU A 169 -20.50 0.00 -36.67
C LEU A 169 -20.75 0.00 -35.17
N THR A 170 -20.68 1.17 -34.51
CA THR A 170 -20.99 1.33 -33.09
C THR A 170 -22.45 0.96 -32.79
N ALA A 171 -23.39 1.36 -33.64
CA ALA A 171 -24.79 0.97 -33.54
C ALA A 171 -24.97 -0.55 -33.68
N PHE A 172 -24.23 -1.18 -34.61
CA PHE A 172 -24.23 -2.65 -34.77
C PHE A 172 -23.68 -3.36 -33.53
N VAL A 173 -22.59 -2.85 -32.93
CA VAL A 173 -22.04 -3.37 -31.66
C VAL A 173 -23.05 -3.27 -30.53
N ASN A 174 -23.80 -2.17 -30.48
CA ASN A 174 -24.85 -1.92 -29.50
C ASN A 174 -26.20 -2.58 -29.84
N GLY A 175 -26.25 -3.48 -30.83
CA GLY A 175 -27.40 -4.35 -31.05
C GLY A 175 -28.29 -4.03 -32.27
N ASP A 176 -28.03 -2.93 -33.00
CA ASP A 176 -28.72 -2.66 -34.27
C ASP A 176 -28.14 -3.52 -35.40
N ARG A 177 -28.76 -4.69 -35.63
CA ARG A 177 -28.31 -5.64 -36.65
C ARG A 177 -28.52 -5.17 -38.09
N GLU A 178 -29.27 -4.09 -38.31
CA GLU A 178 -29.56 -3.55 -39.64
C GLU A 178 -28.57 -2.46 -40.08
N ALA A 179 -27.89 -1.80 -39.13
CA ALA A 179 -26.98 -0.67 -39.38
C ALA A 179 -25.82 -0.97 -40.37
N CYS A 180 -25.30 -2.22 -40.41
CA CYS A 180 -24.14 -2.61 -41.23
C CYS A 180 -24.46 -3.71 -42.25
N SER A 181 -25.52 -3.56 -43.05
CA SER A 181 -25.99 -4.61 -43.98
C SER A 181 -24.93 -5.13 -44.97
N GLY A 182 -23.97 -4.29 -45.38
CA GLY A 182 -22.94 -4.67 -46.37
C GLY A 182 -21.79 -5.51 -45.83
N ILE A 183 -21.49 -5.43 -44.53
CA ILE A 183 -20.39 -6.15 -43.85
C ILE A 183 -20.91 -7.11 -42.76
N ARG A 184 -22.22 -7.29 -42.67
CA ARG A 184 -22.88 -8.06 -41.62
C ARG A 184 -22.35 -9.48 -41.50
N ASP A 185 -22.19 -10.19 -42.62
CA ASP A 185 -21.80 -11.61 -42.59
C ASP A 185 -20.36 -11.76 -42.05
N ASP A 186 -19.47 -10.82 -42.35
CA ASP A 186 -18.11 -10.75 -41.79
C ASP A 186 -18.15 -10.44 -40.28
N LEU A 187 -19.00 -9.51 -39.83
CA LEU A 187 -19.15 -9.18 -38.41
C LEU A 187 -19.74 -10.34 -37.60
N MET A 188 -20.74 -11.05 -38.15
CA MET A 188 -21.35 -12.22 -37.50
C MET A 188 -20.36 -13.38 -37.34
N ALA A 189 -19.30 -13.43 -38.15
CA ALA A 189 -18.24 -14.44 -37.99
C ALA A 189 -17.51 -14.31 -36.64
N LEU A 190 -17.40 -13.10 -36.08
CA LEU A 190 -16.81 -12.85 -34.75
C LEU A 190 -17.67 -13.38 -33.61
N GLU A 191 -18.95 -13.61 -33.85
CA GLU A 191 -19.85 -14.20 -32.85
C GLU A 191 -19.73 -15.72 -32.81
N SER A 192 -18.97 -16.35 -33.71
CA SER A 192 -18.79 -17.80 -33.72
C SER A 192 -17.92 -18.30 -32.55
N LEU A 193 -18.14 -19.54 -32.12
CA LEU A 193 -17.32 -20.20 -31.08
C LEU A 193 -15.85 -20.39 -31.48
N SER A 194 -15.56 -20.40 -32.79
CA SER A 194 -14.21 -20.52 -33.34
C SER A 194 -13.46 -19.19 -33.44
N ALA A 195 -14.12 -18.07 -33.18
CA ALA A 195 -13.50 -16.75 -33.30
C ALA A 195 -12.48 -16.52 -32.17
N ASN A 196 -11.30 -16.03 -32.54
CA ASN A 196 -10.22 -15.67 -31.65
C ASN A 196 -9.64 -14.30 -32.01
N VAL A 197 -8.69 -13.78 -31.23
CA VAL A 197 -8.10 -12.46 -31.50
C VAL A 197 -7.43 -12.37 -32.89
N PHE A 198 -6.95 -13.48 -33.45
CA PHE A 198 -6.41 -13.52 -34.81
C PHE A 198 -7.50 -13.35 -35.89
N THR A 199 -8.72 -13.84 -35.64
CA THR A 199 -9.87 -13.57 -36.52
C THR A 199 -10.27 -12.11 -36.50
N THR A 200 -10.23 -11.45 -35.32
CA THR A 200 -10.43 -9.99 -35.20
C THR A 200 -9.39 -9.23 -36.02
N ALA A 201 -8.11 -9.61 -35.90
CA ALA A 201 -7.02 -8.97 -36.63
C ALA A 201 -7.08 -9.21 -38.17
N ASP A 202 -7.53 -10.39 -38.63
CA ASP A 202 -7.73 -10.62 -40.07
C ASP A 202 -8.89 -9.77 -40.63
N LEU A 203 -10.00 -9.69 -39.90
CA LEU A 203 -11.14 -8.84 -40.27
C LEU A 203 -10.80 -7.36 -40.24
N LEU A 204 -9.97 -6.91 -39.28
CA LEU A 204 -9.43 -5.55 -39.28
C LEU A 204 -8.80 -5.21 -40.63
N VAL A 205 -7.92 -6.09 -41.15
CA VAL A 205 -7.26 -5.81 -42.44
C VAL A 205 -8.24 -5.83 -43.60
N ARG A 206 -9.22 -6.74 -43.59
CA ARG A 206 -10.24 -6.83 -44.64
C ARG A 206 -11.15 -5.60 -44.68
N LEU A 207 -11.54 -5.10 -43.50
CA LEU A 207 -12.52 -4.03 -43.37
C LEU A 207 -11.89 -2.63 -43.40
N TYR A 208 -10.61 -2.48 -43.06
CA TYR A 208 -9.91 -1.18 -43.04
C TYR A 208 -10.13 -0.30 -44.30
N PRO A 209 -10.14 -0.83 -45.55
CA PRO A 209 -10.42 -0.02 -46.74
C PRO A 209 -11.80 0.66 -46.77
N HIS A 210 -12.76 0.20 -45.97
CA HIS A 210 -14.08 0.84 -45.85
C HIS A 210 -14.09 2.04 -44.88
N PHE A 211 -13.09 2.14 -43.99
CA PHE A 211 -13.05 3.12 -42.90
C PHE A 211 -11.92 4.15 -43.03
N TYR A 212 -10.90 3.91 -43.86
CA TYR A 212 -9.72 4.78 -43.94
C TYR A 212 -9.97 6.20 -44.50
N HIS A 213 -11.09 6.41 -45.18
CA HIS A 213 -11.46 7.70 -45.76
C HIS A 213 -12.17 8.64 -44.78
N ASP A 214 -12.51 8.16 -43.60
CA ASP A 214 -13.23 8.94 -42.60
C ASP A 214 -12.28 10.00 -41.99
N ARG A 215 -12.49 11.27 -42.37
CA ARG A 215 -11.59 12.39 -42.03
C ARG A 215 -11.83 12.93 -40.62
N ASP A 216 -12.98 12.65 -40.02
CA ASP A 216 -13.36 13.22 -38.71
C ASP A 216 -12.55 12.62 -37.55
N LEU A 217 -11.97 11.42 -37.73
CA LEU A 217 -11.04 10.80 -36.78
C LEU A 217 -9.70 11.52 -36.65
N VAL A 218 -9.31 12.40 -37.59
CA VAL A 218 -7.99 13.06 -37.55
C VAL A 218 -7.88 14.08 -36.41
N LEU A 219 -9.00 14.64 -35.93
CA LEU A 219 -9.02 15.58 -34.80
C LEU A 219 -9.20 14.90 -33.44
N ASP A 220 -9.99 13.82 -33.38
CA ASP A 220 -10.16 13.03 -32.16
C ASP A 220 -8.97 12.09 -31.89
N ALA A 221 -8.27 11.62 -32.93
CA ALA A 221 -7.07 10.78 -32.78
C ALA A 221 -5.89 11.53 -32.17
N ILE A 222 -5.71 12.82 -32.50
CA ILE A 222 -4.65 13.66 -31.92
C ILE A 222 -4.90 13.90 -30.42
N ASN A 223 -6.16 13.89 -29.97
CA ASN A 223 -6.52 14.04 -28.55
C ASN A 223 -6.62 12.69 -27.81
N ALA A 224 -6.93 11.59 -28.50
CA ALA A 224 -7.02 10.24 -27.94
C ALA A 224 -5.65 9.54 -27.80
N GLU A 225 -4.58 10.12 -28.35
CA GLU A 225 -3.20 9.61 -28.26
C GLU A 225 -2.66 9.52 -26.82
N VAL A 226 -3.30 10.17 -25.84
CA VAL A 226 -2.81 10.19 -24.45
C VAL A 226 -3.44 9.10 -23.56
N SER A 227 -4.64 8.59 -23.85
CA SER A 227 -5.43 7.93 -22.79
C SER A 227 -5.67 6.43 -22.96
N GLY A 228 -5.18 5.76 -24.02
CA GLY A 228 -5.39 4.31 -24.21
C GLY A 228 -4.13 3.44 -24.07
N THR A 229 -2.96 4.05 -23.97
CA THR A 229 -1.64 3.38 -24.03
C THR A 229 -0.59 4.02 -23.10
N GLU A 230 -0.99 4.87 -22.15
CA GLU A 230 -0.05 5.56 -21.24
C GLU A 230 0.74 4.59 -20.34
N TRP A 231 0.21 3.39 -20.10
CA TRP A 231 0.91 2.31 -19.39
C TRP A 231 2.06 1.69 -20.20
N MET A 232 2.07 1.84 -21.53
CA MET A 232 3.17 1.41 -22.41
C MET A 232 4.29 2.46 -22.54
N GLN A 233 3.98 3.75 -22.36
CA GLN A 233 4.96 4.86 -22.47
C GLN A 233 5.69 5.18 -21.14
N ARG A 234 5.14 4.71 -20.01
CA ARG A 234 5.73 4.89 -18.68
C ARG A 234 6.88 3.93 -18.38
N GLU A 235 6.92 2.75 -19.00
CA GLU A 235 8.05 1.80 -18.88
C GLU A 235 9.34 2.35 -19.52
N ALA A 236 9.23 3.09 -20.62
CA ALA A 236 10.37 3.73 -21.29
C ALA A 236 11.07 4.79 -20.42
N ARG A 237 10.33 5.62 -19.67
CA ARG A 237 10.89 6.60 -18.72
C ARG A 237 11.64 5.96 -17.54
N LEU A 238 11.26 4.74 -17.18
CA LEU A 238 11.83 4.00 -16.06
C LEU A 238 13.15 3.31 -16.47
N GLU A 239 13.31 2.97 -17.75
CA GLU A 239 14.60 2.60 -18.34
C GLU A 239 15.58 3.77 -18.34
N ASP A 240 15.13 4.97 -18.74
CA ASP A 240 16.00 6.17 -18.77
C ASP A 240 16.62 6.48 -17.39
N TRP A 241 15.86 6.39 -16.29
CA TRP A 241 16.38 6.62 -14.94
C TRP A 241 17.24 5.47 -14.38
N LYS A 242 17.07 4.25 -14.89
CA LYS A 242 17.99 3.14 -14.55
C LYS A 242 19.36 3.38 -15.16
N ASP A 243 19.40 3.87 -16.39
CA ASP A 243 20.65 4.20 -17.07
C ASP A 243 21.40 5.32 -16.33
N ASP A 244 20.69 6.35 -15.84
CA ASP A 244 21.25 7.41 -14.97
C ASP A 244 21.80 6.87 -13.63
N LEU A 245 21.10 5.92 -13.00
CA LEU A 245 21.52 5.28 -11.75
C LEU A 245 22.79 4.43 -11.96
N GLU A 246 22.86 3.69 -13.06
CA GLU A 246 24.03 2.90 -13.45
C GLU A 246 25.22 3.78 -13.80
N GLU A 247 24.99 4.95 -14.40
CA GLU A 247 26.04 5.95 -14.64
C GLU A 247 26.58 6.53 -13.32
N LYS A 248 25.72 6.97 -12.40
CA LYS A 248 26.17 7.48 -11.08
C LYS A 248 26.86 6.39 -10.25
N SER A 249 26.38 5.16 -10.31
CA SER A 249 27.02 4.00 -9.65
C SER A 249 28.41 3.74 -10.21
N ARG A 250 28.59 3.83 -11.54
CA ARG A 250 29.91 3.74 -12.18
C ARG A 250 30.84 4.89 -11.79
N GLN A 251 30.32 6.13 -11.69
CA GLN A 251 31.10 7.28 -11.25
C GLN A 251 31.59 7.14 -9.80
N LEU A 252 30.73 6.65 -8.90
CA LEU A 252 31.11 6.39 -7.51
C LEU A 252 32.20 5.31 -7.42
N LEU A 253 32.01 4.19 -8.14
CA LEU A 253 32.96 3.07 -8.14
C LEU A 253 34.31 3.48 -8.75
N ALA A 254 34.31 4.32 -9.79
CA ALA A 254 35.53 4.90 -10.35
C ALA A 254 36.24 5.83 -9.36
N MET A 255 35.50 6.63 -8.58
CA MET A 255 36.07 7.51 -7.56
C MET A 255 36.63 6.72 -6.36
N GLU A 256 35.93 5.67 -5.92
CA GLU A 256 36.41 4.75 -4.87
C GLU A 256 37.68 4.01 -5.32
N MET A 257 37.74 3.58 -6.58
CA MET A 257 38.95 2.99 -7.16
C MET A 257 40.10 3.99 -7.23
N LEU A 258 39.84 5.24 -7.65
CA LEU A 258 40.86 6.30 -7.65
C LEU A 258 41.38 6.60 -6.24
N GLN A 259 40.52 6.59 -5.22
CA GLN A 259 40.96 6.71 -3.83
C GLN A 259 41.79 5.50 -3.36
N ALA A 260 41.39 4.28 -3.74
CA ALA A 260 42.17 3.08 -3.41
C ALA A 260 43.54 3.09 -4.12
N GLU A 261 43.60 3.61 -5.35
CA GLU A 261 44.82 3.74 -6.14
C GLU A 261 45.72 4.87 -5.60
N ASP A 262 45.16 6.03 -5.21
CA ASP A 262 45.86 7.11 -4.52
C ASP A 262 46.35 6.67 -3.13
N ALA A 263 45.58 5.85 -2.40
CA ALA A 263 46.00 5.27 -1.13
C ALA A 263 47.17 4.28 -1.31
N LEU A 264 47.19 3.52 -2.41
CA LEU A 264 48.29 2.63 -2.79
C LEU A 264 49.53 3.38 -3.33
N LEU A 265 49.34 4.55 -3.95
CA LEU A 265 50.43 5.39 -4.49
C LEU A 265 51.06 6.31 -3.43
N ARG A 266 50.37 6.56 -2.31
CA ARG A 266 50.87 7.37 -1.18
C ARG A 266 51.89 6.68 -0.28
N ASP A 267 52.25 5.43 -0.56
CA ASP A 267 53.34 4.71 0.12
C ASP A 267 54.75 5.25 -0.24
N GLY A 268 54.85 6.36 -0.98
CA GLY A 268 56.12 7.02 -1.26
C GLY A 268 56.01 8.43 -1.82
N ASP A 269 55.54 9.39 -1.02
CA ASP A 269 56.16 10.73 -0.90
C ASP A 269 55.33 11.64 0.02
N GLU A 270 56.01 12.30 0.95
CA GLU A 270 55.47 13.36 1.82
C GLU A 270 55.07 14.59 1.00
N LEU A 271 53.76 14.81 0.78
CA LEU A 271 53.24 16.12 0.41
C LEU A 271 51.91 16.38 1.13
N ASP A 272 51.96 17.39 1.98
CA ASP A 272 50.87 17.99 2.75
C ASP A 272 49.87 18.66 1.79
N GLY A 273 48.64 18.15 1.71
CA GLY A 273 47.62 18.64 0.77
C GLY A 273 46.22 18.09 1.03
N GLU A 274 45.37 18.94 1.64
CA GLU A 274 43.90 18.98 1.60
C GLU A 274 43.13 17.64 1.46
N THR A 275 43.30 16.71 2.41
CA THR A 275 42.58 15.42 2.44
C THR A 275 41.09 15.53 2.87
N ARG A 276 40.61 16.73 3.23
CA ARG A 276 39.27 16.93 3.81
C ARG A 276 38.14 17.06 2.79
N ASP A 277 38.43 17.43 1.55
CA ASP A 277 37.39 17.70 0.54
C ASP A 277 36.84 16.40 -0.08
N THR A 278 37.71 15.45 -0.43
CA THR A 278 37.32 14.21 -1.15
C THR A 278 36.42 13.27 -0.36
N SER A 279 36.58 13.18 0.96
CA SER A 279 35.73 12.36 1.84
C SER A 279 34.32 12.95 1.98
N GLN A 280 34.20 14.28 2.01
CA GLN A 280 32.90 14.97 2.01
C GLN A 280 32.20 14.81 0.65
N THR A 281 32.96 14.88 -0.46
CA THR A 281 32.43 14.66 -1.81
C THR A 281 31.93 13.23 -2.00
N LEU A 282 32.63 12.22 -1.46
CA LEU A 282 32.17 10.83 -1.49
C LEU A 282 30.93 10.58 -0.65
N TYR A 283 30.86 11.16 0.55
CA TYR A 283 29.65 11.08 1.38
C TYR A 283 28.46 11.76 0.69
N ALA A 284 28.67 12.93 0.07
CA ALA A 284 27.66 13.62 -0.71
C ALA A 284 27.23 12.83 -1.95
N MET A 285 28.15 12.21 -2.69
CA MET A 285 27.87 11.36 -3.85
C MET A 285 27.15 10.07 -3.45
N LYS A 286 27.51 9.46 -2.31
CA LYS A 286 26.83 8.29 -1.74
C LYS A 286 25.40 8.64 -1.34
N ASN A 287 25.20 9.77 -0.66
CA ASN A 287 23.87 10.27 -0.33
C ASN A 287 23.06 10.66 -1.57
N GLU A 288 23.66 11.25 -2.61
CA GLU A 288 22.98 11.52 -3.87
C GLU A 288 22.59 10.23 -4.60
N ARG A 289 23.48 9.23 -4.64
CA ARG A 289 23.19 7.90 -5.18
C ARG A 289 22.06 7.25 -4.41
N ASP A 290 22.08 7.29 -3.08
CA ASP A 290 21.07 6.66 -2.24
C ASP A 290 19.73 7.42 -2.31
N ASN A 291 19.76 8.75 -2.40
CA ASN A 291 18.60 9.58 -2.69
C ASN A 291 18.04 9.29 -4.10
N LEU A 292 18.89 9.11 -5.11
CA LEU A 292 18.48 8.80 -6.48
C LEU A 292 17.96 7.35 -6.58
N ALA A 293 18.59 6.39 -5.91
CA ALA A 293 18.12 5.02 -5.77
C ALA A 293 16.75 4.98 -5.08
N ARG A 294 16.58 5.73 -3.99
CA ARG A 294 15.28 5.93 -3.33
C ARG A 294 14.27 6.57 -4.27
N ARG A 295 14.64 7.59 -5.06
CA ARG A 295 13.75 8.20 -6.07
C ARG A 295 13.36 7.25 -7.19
N VAL A 296 14.31 6.47 -7.71
CA VAL A 296 14.06 5.45 -8.74
C VAL A 296 13.21 4.33 -8.19
N GLU A 297 13.43 3.90 -6.94
CA GLU A 297 12.61 2.91 -6.29
C GLU A 297 11.21 3.44 -5.95
N MET A 298 11.10 4.70 -5.54
CA MET A 298 9.85 5.44 -5.31
C MET A 298 9.06 5.62 -6.60
N GLU A 299 9.70 5.98 -7.71
CA GLU A 299 9.04 6.12 -9.01
C GLU A 299 8.74 4.77 -9.65
N ARG A 300 9.63 3.79 -9.49
CA ARG A 300 9.32 2.40 -9.83
C ARG A 300 8.15 1.92 -8.98
N ALA A 301 8.04 2.29 -7.71
CA ALA A 301 6.87 2.01 -6.88
C ALA A 301 5.64 2.75 -7.43
N ALA A 302 5.72 4.05 -7.68
CA ALA A 302 4.65 4.86 -8.27
C ALA A 302 4.12 4.26 -9.58
N LEU A 303 5.01 3.84 -10.47
CA LEU A 303 4.68 3.20 -11.75
C LEU A 303 4.15 1.78 -11.54
N ARG A 304 4.70 1.03 -10.59
CA ARG A 304 4.13 -0.25 -10.12
C ARG A 304 2.73 -0.09 -9.50
N TYR A 305 2.37 1.07 -8.94
CA TYR A 305 1.05 1.32 -8.34
C TYR A 305 0.04 2.01 -9.26
N ALA A 306 0.50 2.87 -10.17
CA ALA A 306 -0.30 3.42 -11.26
C ALA A 306 -0.71 2.32 -12.25
N VAL A 307 0.15 1.32 -12.45
CA VAL A 307 -0.15 0.10 -13.24
C VAL A 307 -0.77 -1.01 -12.37
N GLY A 308 -0.60 -0.95 -11.04
CA GLY A 308 -1.02 -1.99 -10.10
C GLY A 308 -0.24 -3.28 -10.33
N ILE A 309 0.70 -3.58 -9.44
CA ILE A 309 1.47 -4.84 -9.40
C ILE A 309 0.99 -5.68 -8.21
N PRO A 310 0.99 -7.02 -8.37
CA PRO A 310 0.03 -7.90 -7.76
C PRO A 310 0.45 -8.21 -6.35
N LYS A 311 -0.36 -7.77 -5.40
CA LYS A 311 -0.42 -8.45 -4.13
C LYS A 311 -1.48 -9.53 -4.24
N GLY A 312 -1.10 -10.67 -4.84
CA GLY A 312 -1.99 -11.82 -4.98
C GLY A 312 -2.56 -12.19 -3.59
N HIS A 313 -3.88 -12.08 -3.44
CA HIS A 313 -4.67 -12.33 -2.22
C HIS A 313 -4.72 -11.22 -1.16
N THR A 314 -4.12 -10.04 -1.40
CA THR A 314 -4.08 -8.97 -0.39
C THR A 314 -5.34 -8.11 -0.45
N ARG A 315 -6.04 -8.04 0.67
CA ARG A 315 -7.28 -7.27 0.81
C ARG A 315 -6.95 -5.78 0.83
N SER A 316 -7.74 -4.98 0.11
CA SER A 316 -7.64 -3.51 0.16
C SER A 316 -8.84 -2.90 0.88
N PHE A 317 -8.59 -1.88 1.70
CA PHE A 317 -9.58 -1.12 2.45
C PHE A 317 -9.47 0.36 2.08
N ARG A 318 -10.59 1.10 2.07
CA ARG A 318 -10.56 2.56 1.89
C ARG A 318 -10.82 3.28 3.21
N TYR A 319 -10.11 4.38 3.45
CA TYR A 319 -10.21 5.23 4.63
C TYR A 319 -10.35 6.69 4.24
N ASP A 320 -11.08 7.42 5.08
CA ASP A 320 -11.15 8.87 4.97
C ASP A 320 -9.82 9.49 5.42
N GLU A 321 -9.41 10.54 4.71
CA GLU A 321 -8.29 11.40 5.12
C GLU A 321 -8.82 12.74 5.58
N TRP A 322 -8.21 13.30 6.62
CA TRP A 322 -8.52 14.65 7.05
C TRP A 322 -7.74 15.67 6.22
N ASN A 323 -8.45 16.43 5.38
CA ASN A 323 -7.86 17.56 4.71
C ASN A 323 -7.75 18.73 5.69
N TRP A 324 -6.52 19.00 6.12
CA TRP A 324 -6.21 20.10 7.03
C TRP A 324 -6.57 21.46 6.45
N LEU A 325 -6.31 21.70 5.17
CA LEU A 325 -6.49 23.00 4.53
C LEU A 325 -7.95 23.37 4.36
N GLU A 326 -8.79 22.39 4.06
CA GLU A 326 -10.22 22.59 3.81
C GLU A 326 -11.09 22.26 5.04
N HIS A 327 -10.47 21.79 6.13
CA HIS A 327 -11.14 21.34 7.36
C HIS A 327 -12.30 20.36 7.11
N ARG A 328 -12.12 19.45 6.15
CA ARG A 328 -13.11 18.42 5.81
C ARG A 328 -12.44 17.08 5.57
N TYR A 329 -13.22 16.01 5.69
CA TYR A 329 -12.75 14.68 5.31
C TYR A 329 -12.82 14.50 3.80
N LEU A 330 -11.70 14.09 3.21
CA LEU A 330 -11.67 13.47 1.90
C LEU A 330 -12.15 12.03 2.08
N LYS A 331 -13.36 11.77 1.58
CA LYS A 331 -14.02 10.49 1.79
C LYS A 331 -13.33 9.40 0.99
N ARG A 332 -13.02 8.28 1.64
CA ARG A 332 -12.42 7.07 1.02
C ARG A 332 -11.18 7.37 0.16
N TYR A 333 -10.48 8.46 0.49
CA TYR A 333 -9.35 8.97 -0.26
C TYR A 333 -8.16 8.05 -0.17
N CYS A 334 -7.92 7.46 1.00
CA CYS A 334 -6.77 6.58 1.18
C CYS A 334 -7.16 5.13 0.94
N ARG A 335 -6.36 4.39 0.16
CA ARG A 335 -6.47 2.96 -0.04
C ARG A 335 -5.32 2.23 0.65
N LEU A 336 -5.67 1.31 1.53
CA LEU A 336 -4.76 0.54 2.37
C LEU A 336 -4.81 -0.94 2.00
N TYR A 337 -3.66 -1.56 1.82
CA TYR A 337 -3.49 -2.97 1.48
C TYR A 337 -3.01 -3.76 2.69
N GLU A 338 -3.82 -4.69 3.17
CA GLU A 338 -3.52 -5.55 4.31
C GLU A 338 -2.90 -6.87 3.84
N GLU A 339 -1.66 -7.10 4.24
CA GLU A 339 -0.87 -8.27 3.90
C GLU A 339 -0.30 -8.93 5.15
N ARG A 340 -0.23 -10.26 5.20
CA ARG A 340 0.44 -10.97 6.28
C ARG A 340 1.92 -11.12 5.98
N ILE A 341 2.78 -10.77 6.94
CA ILE A 341 4.24 -10.90 6.76
C ILE A 341 4.61 -12.36 6.60
N GLN A 342 5.33 -12.66 5.50
CA GLN A 342 5.94 -13.96 5.26
C GLN A 342 7.47 -13.80 5.33
N PRO A 343 8.17 -14.61 6.13
CA PRO A 343 9.62 -14.52 6.23
C PRO A 343 10.28 -15.05 4.95
N GLU A 344 10.91 -14.16 4.18
CA GLU A 344 11.73 -14.52 3.03
C GLU A 344 13.17 -14.84 3.50
N GLY A 345 13.37 -16.05 4.04
CA GLY A 345 14.69 -16.55 4.44
C GLY A 345 14.88 -16.76 5.95
N ALA A 346 16.11 -17.13 6.35
CA ALA A 346 16.48 -17.35 7.74
C ALA A 346 16.69 -16.00 8.45
N ALA A 347 15.60 -15.39 8.93
CA ALA A 347 15.68 -14.17 9.72
C ALA A 347 16.43 -14.40 11.04
N ASP A 348 17.17 -13.40 11.53
CA ASP A 348 17.95 -13.50 12.77
C ASP A 348 17.05 -13.44 14.02
N VAL A 349 16.43 -14.57 14.33
CA VAL A 349 15.59 -14.74 15.53
C VAL A 349 16.43 -14.89 16.79
N GLU A 350 17.71 -15.24 16.69
CA GLU A 350 18.53 -15.51 17.86
C GLU A 350 18.91 -14.22 18.58
N ALA A 351 19.18 -13.14 17.83
CA ALA A 351 19.33 -11.80 18.37
C ALA A 351 18.09 -11.37 19.19
N LEU A 352 16.90 -11.50 18.61
CA LEU A 352 15.64 -11.16 19.29
C LEU A 352 15.40 -12.01 20.56
N ARG A 353 15.73 -13.31 20.52
CA ARG A 353 15.64 -14.19 21.70
C ARG A 353 16.61 -13.81 22.80
N LYS A 354 17.81 -13.33 22.45
CA LYS A 354 18.80 -12.83 23.43
C LYS A 354 18.23 -11.63 24.18
N VAL A 355 17.64 -10.68 23.45
CA VAL A 355 17.01 -9.47 24.01
C VAL A 355 15.84 -9.83 24.94
N ILE A 356 14.94 -10.73 24.52
CA ILE A 356 13.85 -11.19 25.39
C ILE A 356 14.42 -11.80 26.68
N ARG A 357 15.42 -12.67 26.60
CA ARG A 357 16.02 -13.32 27.79
C ARG A 357 16.59 -12.29 28.77
N GLN A 358 17.21 -11.23 28.25
CA GLN A 358 17.80 -10.16 29.05
C GLN A 358 16.72 -9.33 29.77
N TRP A 359 15.72 -8.85 29.05
CA TRP A 359 14.78 -7.83 29.57
C TRP A 359 13.49 -8.41 30.19
N ARG A 360 13.10 -9.64 29.82
CA ARG A 360 11.84 -10.24 30.25
C ARG A 360 11.70 -10.32 31.77
N ALA A 361 12.77 -10.63 32.50
CA ALA A 361 12.69 -10.76 33.96
C ALA A 361 12.43 -9.41 34.64
N GLN A 362 13.14 -8.37 34.21
CA GLN A 362 13.02 -7.02 34.75
C GLN A 362 11.65 -6.41 34.45
N VAL A 363 11.24 -6.47 33.19
CA VAL A 363 9.94 -5.96 32.74
C VAL A 363 8.78 -6.72 33.38
N LYS A 364 8.87 -8.05 33.49
CA LYS A 364 7.87 -8.85 34.21
C LYS A 364 7.76 -8.45 35.67
N SER A 365 8.89 -8.21 36.35
CA SER A 365 8.89 -7.80 37.76
C SER A 365 8.17 -6.45 37.95
N GLN A 366 8.49 -5.46 37.10
CA GLN A 366 7.86 -4.13 37.16
C GLN A 366 6.35 -4.19 36.85
N LEU A 367 5.95 -4.93 35.82
CA LEU A 367 4.52 -5.04 35.46
C LEU A 367 3.72 -5.94 36.41
N ALA A 368 4.35 -6.93 37.04
CA ALA A 368 3.70 -7.72 38.08
C ALA A 368 3.33 -6.86 39.31
N GLN A 369 4.12 -5.83 39.62
CA GLN A 369 3.81 -4.87 40.69
C GLN A 369 2.62 -3.97 40.36
N LEU A 370 2.36 -3.72 39.07
CA LEU A 370 1.23 -2.93 38.57
C LEU A 370 -0.08 -3.71 38.47
N LYS A 371 -0.12 -5.01 38.82
CA LYS A 371 -1.36 -5.79 38.82
C LYS A 371 -2.34 -5.24 39.87
N PRO A 372 -3.56 -4.82 39.49
CA PRO A 372 -4.66 -4.77 40.45
C PRO A 372 -5.05 -6.21 40.76
N MET A 373 -4.37 -6.86 41.71
CA MET A 373 -4.83 -8.12 42.33
C MET A 373 -5.95 -7.87 43.35
N GLY A 374 -6.73 -6.80 43.16
CA GLY A 374 -7.81 -6.42 44.05
C GLY A 374 -9.06 -7.23 43.74
N LEU A 375 -9.61 -7.87 44.77
CA LEU A 375 -11.02 -8.24 44.75
C LEU A 375 -11.83 -6.94 44.69
N GLN A 376 -12.54 -6.68 43.60
CA GLN A 376 -13.46 -5.56 43.55
C GLN A 376 -14.77 -5.98 44.22
N ARG A 377 -15.21 -5.18 45.18
CA ARG A 377 -16.47 -5.41 45.85
C ARG A 377 -17.60 -4.92 44.95
N VAL A 378 -18.40 -5.86 44.46
CA VAL A 378 -19.64 -5.57 43.73
C VAL A 378 -20.76 -5.47 44.76
N PHE A 379 -21.46 -4.35 44.77
CA PHE A 379 -22.57 -4.06 45.68
C PHE A 379 -23.91 -4.41 45.04
N ARG A 380 -24.94 -4.57 45.87
CA ARG A 380 -26.30 -4.89 45.42
C ARG A 380 -26.38 -6.13 44.51
N VAL A 381 -25.95 -7.26 45.04
CA VAL A 381 -26.16 -8.58 44.45
C VAL A 381 -27.20 -9.36 45.28
N HIS A 382 -27.87 -10.32 44.64
CA HIS A 382 -28.84 -11.19 45.33
C HIS A 382 -28.16 -12.19 46.28
N ASP A 383 -26.95 -12.62 45.94
CA ASP A 383 -26.17 -13.59 46.70
C ASP A 383 -24.70 -13.18 46.71
N GLY A 384 -24.07 -13.17 47.88
CA GLY A 384 -22.71 -12.67 48.08
C GLY A 384 -22.17 -12.92 49.48
N ASP A 385 -20.86 -12.70 49.67
CA ASP A 385 -20.13 -13.08 50.88
C ASP A 385 -20.42 -12.18 52.09
N GLU A 386 -20.79 -10.91 51.85
CA GLU A 386 -21.04 -9.91 52.89
C GLU A 386 -22.34 -9.13 52.61
N LEU A 387 -23.05 -8.68 53.64
CA LEU A 387 -24.21 -7.80 53.49
C LEU A 387 -23.79 -6.38 53.13
N ASP A 388 -24.44 -5.78 52.12
CA ASP A 388 -24.35 -4.35 51.84
C ASP A 388 -25.27 -3.60 52.80
N LEU A 389 -24.70 -2.97 53.81
CA LEU A 389 -25.45 -2.23 54.83
C LEU A 389 -26.32 -1.13 54.24
N ASN A 390 -25.88 -0.44 53.18
CA ASN A 390 -26.68 0.61 52.55
C ASN A 390 -27.88 0.03 51.81
N ALA A 391 -27.70 -1.10 51.12
CA ALA A 391 -28.80 -1.80 50.45
C ALA A 391 -29.82 -2.34 51.46
N VAL A 392 -29.35 -2.92 52.58
CA VAL A 392 -30.23 -3.39 53.67
C VAL A 392 -30.98 -2.24 54.33
N LEU A 393 -30.31 -1.11 54.57
CA LEU A 393 -30.94 0.08 55.14
C LEU A 393 -32.02 0.64 54.22
N ASN A 394 -31.75 0.73 52.92
CA ASN A 394 -32.73 1.16 51.93
C ASN A 394 -33.91 0.19 51.84
N ALA A 395 -33.66 -1.12 51.76
CA ALA A 395 -34.73 -2.12 51.78
C ALA A 395 -35.61 -2.03 53.04
N ARG A 396 -35.01 -1.77 54.21
CA ARG A 396 -35.77 -1.55 55.46
C ARG A 396 -36.55 -0.24 55.47
N HIS A 397 -36.01 0.81 54.85
CA HIS A 397 -36.71 2.06 54.67
C HIS A 397 -37.92 1.89 53.74
N ASP A 398 -37.76 1.20 52.61
CA ASP A 398 -38.82 0.93 51.64
C ASP A 398 -39.95 0.09 52.24
N ILE A 399 -39.62 -0.96 53.00
CA ILE A 399 -40.60 -1.76 53.74
C ILE A 399 -41.41 -0.88 54.72
N ARG A 400 -40.76 0.04 55.41
CA ARG A 400 -41.45 0.98 56.32
C ARG A 400 -42.29 2.01 55.59
N ALA A 401 -41.90 2.38 54.37
CA ALA A 401 -42.65 3.28 53.50
C ALA A 401 -43.79 2.57 52.73
N GLY A 402 -43.92 1.24 52.84
CA GLY A 402 -44.90 0.45 52.11
C GLY A 402 -44.56 0.23 50.62
N ILE A 403 -43.29 0.44 50.25
CA ILE A 403 -42.75 0.24 48.90
C ILE A 403 -42.10 -1.15 48.84
N SER A 404 -42.23 -1.85 47.72
CA SER A 404 -41.54 -3.12 47.51
C SER A 404 -40.01 -2.90 47.51
N PRO A 405 -39.27 -3.54 48.42
CA PRO A 405 -37.83 -3.34 48.55
C PRO A 405 -37.04 -4.02 47.42
N ASP A 406 -35.86 -3.50 47.11
CA ASP A 406 -34.87 -4.20 46.26
C ASP A 406 -34.28 -5.40 47.03
N GLU A 407 -34.33 -6.58 46.41
CA GLU A 407 -33.87 -7.85 47.02
C GLU A 407 -32.33 -8.01 46.97
N ARG A 408 -31.65 -7.12 46.26
CA ARG A 408 -30.20 -7.11 46.11
C ARG A 408 -29.49 -6.52 47.33
N THR A 409 -29.45 -7.26 48.44
CA THR A 409 -28.88 -6.79 49.72
C THR A 409 -27.45 -7.23 50.01
N TYR A 410 -26.86 -8.05 49.15
CA TYR A 410 -25.52 -8.59 49.35
C TYR A 410 -24.47 -7.82 48.57
N SER A 411 -23.22 -8.04 48.94
CA SER A 411 -22.03 -7.63 48.24
C SER A 411 -21.09 -8.82 48.10
N ARG A 412 -20.44 -8.95 46.95
CA ARG A 412 -19.53 -10.06 46.65
C ARG A 412 -18.17 -9.50 46.23
N ARG A 413 -17.11 -10.23 46.54
CA ARG A 413 -15.75 -9.90 46.14
C ARG A 413 -15.43 -10.65 44.85
N ASP A 414 -15.59 -9.99 43.71
CA ASP A 414 -15.27 -10.59 42.42
C ASP A 414 -13.82 -10.29 42.04
N ARG A 415 -13.16 -11.29 41.46
CA ARG A 415 -11.86 -11.07 40.80
C ARG A 415 -12.13 -10.30 39.53
N VAL A 416 -11.62 -9.07 39.45
CA VAL A 416 -11.61 -8.33 38.19
C VAL A 416 -10.68 -9.06 37.24
N GLN A 417 -11.22 -9.64 36.18
CA GLN A 417 -10.41 -10.13 35.08
C GLN A 417 -9.99 -8.93 34.23
N ARG A 418 -8.69 -8.88 33.91
CA ARG A 418 -8.17 -7.93 32.94
C ARG A 418 -8.72 -8.32 31.57
N ASP A 419 -9.38 -7.38 30.92
CA ASP A 419 -9.99 -7.53 29.60
C ASP A 419 -9.45 -6.41 28.70
N ILE A 420 -8.17 -6.54 28.36
CA ILE A 420 -7.36 -5.55 27.65
C ILE A 420 -6.98 -6.11 26.26
N CYS A 421 -7.16 -5.30 25.22
CA CYS A 421 -6.57 -5.51 23.90
C CYS A 421 -5.57 -4.40 23.57
N ALA A 422 -4.30 -4.74 23.35
CA ALA A 422 -3.30 -3.81 22.82
C ALA A 422 -3.07 -4.03 21.31
N ALA A 423 -2.62 -3.00 20.61
CA ALA A 423 -2.10 -3.11 19.24
C ALA A 423 -0.80 -2.33 19.13
N PHE A 424 0.25 -3.00 18.67
CA PHE A 424 1.51 -2.36 18.28
C PHE A 424 1.44 -2.04 16.79
N LEU A 425 1.64 -0.77 16.44
CA LEU A 425 1.72 -0.29 15.07
C LEU A 425 3.12 0.27 14.84
N VAL A 426 3.96 -0.49 14.13
CA VAL A 426 5.38 -0.19 13.90
C VAL A 426 5.56 0.45 12.53
N ASP A 427 6.28 1.56 12.49
CA ASP A 427 6.67 2.20 11.24
C ASP A 427 7.72 1.37 10.53
N LEU A 428 7.48 1.07 9.25
CA LEU A 428 8.42 0.38 8.36
C LEU A 428 8.78 1.31 7.20
N SER A 429 8.86 2.61 7.44
CA SER A 429 9.34 3.61 6.48
C SER A 429 10.85 3.53 6.24
N ALA A 430 11.33 4.20 5.20
CA ALA A 430 12.73 4.20 4.79
C ALA A 430 13.66 4.84 5.82
N SER A 431 13.18 5.80 6.62
CA SER A 431 13.97 6.43 7.68
C SER A 431 14.35 5.44 8.80
N THR A 432 13.61 4.34 8.94
CA THR A 432 13.92 3.34 9.97
C THR A 432 15.20 2.54 9.67
N ASP A 433 15.75 2.67 8.46
CA ASP A 433 17.04 2.10 8.07
C ASP A 433 18.25 2.95 8.52
N ASP A 434 18.02 4.17 8.99
CA ASP A 434 19.09 5.09 9.36
C ASP A 434 19.90 4.56 10.56
N PRO A 435 21.25 4.66 10.51
CA PRO A 435 22.11 4.26 11.61
C PRO A 435 21.97 5.24 12.77
N ILE A 436 22.00 4.73 13.99
CA ILE A 436 22.06 5.55 15.20
C ILE A 436 23.50 6.09 15.29
N ASN A 437 23.69 7.38 15.02
CA ASN A 437 25.01 8.00 15.07
C ASN A 437 25.65 7.80 16.47
N PRO A 438 26.87 7.23 16.55
CA PRO A 438 27.67 7.37 17.75
C PRO A 438 28.04 8.86 17.95
N PRO A 439 28.23 9.34 19.19
CA PRO A 439 28.76 10.67 19.43
C PRO A 439 30.05 10.85 18.63
N GLU A 440 30.24 12.01 17.99
CA GLU A 440 31.52 12.35 17.34
C GLU A 440 32.65 12.00 18.32
N PRO A 441 33.65 11.20 17.91
CA PRO A 441 34.78 10.92 18.78
C PRO A 441 35.36 12.28 19.16
N ALA A 442 35.50 12.53 20.46
CA ALA A 442 36.21 13.69 20.95
C ALA A 442 37.56 13.75 20.24
N PRO A 443 38.06 14.92 19.82
CA PRO A 443 39.39 15.01 19.24
C PRO A 443 40.36 14.32 20.20
N GLU A 444 41.01 13.26 19.75
CA GLU A 444 41.99 12.54 20.55
C GLU A 444 43.16 13.49 20.81
N ASP A 445 43.13 14.13 21.99
CA ASP A 445 44.29 14.77 22.59
C ASP A 445 45.17 13.66 23.19
N THR A 446 45.94 12.96 22.37
CA THR A 446 47.05 12.13 22.85
C THR A 446 48.24 12.22 21.91
N ASP A 447 49.36 12.69 22.49
CA ASP A 447 50.72 12.54 21.97
C ASP A 447 51.07 11.04 21.83
N GLU A 448 50.47 10.34 20.88
CA GLU A 448 50.77 8.93 20.63
C GLU A 448 52.09 8.81 19.84
N GLU A 449 53.05 8.15 20.49
CA GLU A 449 54.39 7.88 19.98
C GLU A 449 54.32 7.24 18.58
N ILE A 450 54.95 7.90 17.60
CA ILE A 450 55.13 7.39 16.24
C ILE A 450 55.69 5.95 16.33
N PRO A 451 54.99 4.93 15.81
CA PRO A 451 55.44 3.55 15.88
C PRO A 451 56.78 3.37 15.17
N ASN A 452 57.74 2.73 15.85
CA ASN A 452 59.07 2.49 15.32
C ASN A 452 59.03 1.33 14.30
N LEU A 453 58.74 1.65 13.03
CA LEU A 453 58.61 0.72 11.88
C LEU A 453 59.85 -0.17 11.58
N ARG A 454 60.91 -0.10 12.40
CA ARG A 454 62.11 -0.94 12.30
C ARG A 454 62.11 -2.16 13.21
N ASP A 455 61.09 -2.35 14.04
CA ASP A 455 60.96 -3.57 14.85
C ASP A 455 60.43 -4.74 13.99
N PRO A 456 61.18 -5.83 13.79
CA PRO A 456 60.72 -6.99 13.02
C PRO A 456 59.61 -7.80 13.71
N TYR A 457 59.22 -7.44 14.94
CA TYR A 457 58.16 -8.08 15.71
C TYR A 457 56.92 -7.18 15.90
N TYR A 458 56.81 -6.06 15.16
CA TYR A 458 55.60 -5.25 15.16
C TYR A 458 54.47 -5.96 14.40
N GLU A 459 53.52 -6.54 15.13
CA GLU A 459 52.23 -6.97 14.59
C GLU A 459 51.25 -5.79 14.75
N PRO A 460 50.57 -5.34 13.67
CA PRO A 460 49.49 -4.38 13.78
C PRO A 460 48.47 -4.93 14.78
N ILE A 461 48.01 -4.11 15.72
CA ILE A 461 46.83 -4.45 16.51
C ILE A 461 45.71 -4.67 15.49
N ASP A 462 45.23 -5.91 15.39
CA ASP A 462 44.07 -6.25 14.56
C ASP A 462 42.99 -5.20 14.85
N ALA A 463 42.64 -4.39 13.85
CA ALA A 463 41.55 -3.44 13.99
C ALA A 463 40.34 -4.23 14.47
N GLU A 464 39.89 -3.96 15.70
CA GLU A 464 38.70 -4.61 16.23
C GLU A 464 37.60 -4.48 15.17
N PRO A 465 36.87 -5.56 14.85
CA PRO A 465 35.82 -5.49 13.84
C PRO A 465 34.85 -4.37 14.26
N GLN A 466 34.83 -3.28 13.50
CA GLN A 466 33.90 -2.18 13.72
C GLN A 466 32.49 -2.77 13.68
N GLU A 467 31.82 -2.85 14.82
CA GLU A 467 30.43 -3.28 14.90
C GLU A 467 29.60 -2.37 14.00
N GLU A 468 28.83 -2.96 13.07
CA GLU A 468 27.96 -2.18 12.20
C GLU A 468 27.03 -1.29 13.04
N PRO A 469 26.87 -0.01 12.68
CA PRO A 469 26.07 0.92 13.47
C PRO A 469 24.63 0.42 13.56
N ARG A 470 24.12 0.38 14.79
CA ARG A 470 22.79 -0.16 15.08
C ARG A 470 21.72 0.69 14.40
N LYS A 471 20.80 0.06 13.67
CA LYS A 471 19.69 0.73 12.97
C LYS A 471 18.49 0.98 13.88
N ILE A 472 17.73 2.03 13.59
CA ILE A 472 16.53 2.40 14.37
C ILE A 472 15.50 1.25 14.38
N ILE A 473 15.29 0.59 13.24
CA ILE A 473 14.33 -0.52 13.16
C ILE A 473 14.68 -1.68 14.10
N HIS A 474 15.96 -1.90 14.42
CA HIS A 474 16.35 -2.93 15.40
C HIS A 474 15.84 -2.58 16.80
N ILE A 475 16.03 -1.32 17.23
CA ILE A 475 15.50 -0.84 18.52
C ILE A 475 13.98 -0.93 18.56
N GLN A 476 13.28 -0.51 17.49
CA GLN A 476 11.82 -0.57 17.45
C GLN A 476 11.28 -2.01 17.56
N ARG A 477 11.86 -2.96 16.80
CA ARG A 477 11.48 -4.38 16.86
C ARG A 477 11.73 -4.97 18.24
N GLU A 478 12.89 -4.67 18.83
CA GLU A 478 13.27 -5.16 20.15
C GLU A 478 12.40 -4.58 21.27
N ALA A 479 12.18 -3.27 21.26
CA ALA A 479 11.29 -2.56 22.16
C ALA A 479 9.88 -3.17 22.13
N MET A 480 9.29 -3.24 20.94
CA MET A 480 7.99 -3.86 20.72
C MET A 480 7.94 -5.28 21.26
N LEU A 481 8.96 -6.09 20.98
CA LEU A 481 9.00 -7.49 21.40
C LEU A 481 9.11 -7.65 22.91
N VAL A 482 9.89 -6.80 23.59
CA VAL A 482 9.98 -6.78 25.05
C VAL A 482 8.61 -6.43 25.64
N MET A 483 7.94 -5.40 25.13
CA MET A 483 6.59 -5.00 25.57
C MET A 483 5.54 -6.10 25.33
N ALA A 484 5.54 -6.68 24.13
CA ALA A 484 4.65 -7.78 23.75
C ALA A 484 4.85 -9.02 24.63
N SER A 485 6.10 -9.38 24.94
CA SER A 485 6.41 -10.50 25.83
C SER A 485 5.90 -10.28 27.26
N ALA A 486 5.80 -9.02 27.68
CA ALA A 486 5.29 -8.67 28.98
C ALA A 486 3.75 -8.77 29.05
N LEU A 487 3.06 -8.28 28.02
CA LEU A 487 1.61 -8.47 27.83
C LEU A 487 1.22 -9.95 27.81
N ASP A 488 1.97 -10.77 27.07
CA ASP A 488 1.78 -12.23 26.98
C ASP A 488 1.88 -12.90 28.37
N VAL A 489 2.83 -12.49 29.19
CA VAL A 489 2.99 -13.01 30.57
C VAL A 489 1.88 -12.54 31.50
N LEU A 490 1.28 -11.38 31.26
CA LEU A 490 0.13 -10.88 32.02
C LEU A 490 -1.18 -11.55 31.58
N GLY A 491 -1.21 -12.15 30.38
CA GLY A 491 -2.37 -12.79 29.79
C GLY A 491 -3.28 -11.83 29.02
N ASP A 492 -2.76 -10.67 28.60
CA ASP A 492 -3.51 -9.67 27.84
C ASP A 492 -3.47 -9.99 26.34
N SER A 493 -4.56 -9.69 25.61
CA SER A 493 -4.60 -9.85 24.16
C SER A 493 -3.85 -8.71 23.47
N PHE A 494 -3.07 -9.01 22.43
CA PHE A 494 -2.37 -7.96 21.68
C PHE A 494 -2.12 -8.32 20.21
N GLY A 495 -2.26 -7.35 19.31
CA GLY A 495 -1.87 -7.46 17.89
C GLY A 495 -0.53 -6.79 17.61
N ILE A 496 0.19 -7.27 16.59
CA ILE A 496 1.43 -6.67 16.10
C ILE A 496 1.31 -6.43 14.60
N TYR A 497 1.45 -5.17 14.21
CA TYR A 497 1.30 -4.69 12.86
C TYR A 497 2.44 -3.76 12.46
N GLY A 498 2.82 -3.79 11.20
CA GLY A 498 3.71 -2.81 10.56
C GLY A 498 2.95 -1.98 9.55
N PHE A 499 3.41 -0.77 9.26
CA PHE A 499 2.85 0.02 8.17
C PHE A 499 3.93 0.71 7.36
N SER A 500 3.64 0.96 6.10
CA SER A 500 4.41 1.80 5.20
C SER A 500 3.43 2.44 4.21
N GLY A 501 3.88 3.36 3.38
CA GLY A 501 2.99 4.02 2.42
C GLY A 501 3.72 4.57 1.20
N TYR A 502 2.95 4.81 0.16
CA TYR A 502 3.36 5.56 -1.01
C TYR A 502 2.11 6.17 -1.67
N GLY A 503 1.81 7.41 -1.31
CA GLY A 503 0.62 8.10 -1.76
C GLY A 503 -0.68 7.60 -1.13
N HIS A 504 -1.77 8.33 -1.37
CA HIS A 504 -3.08 8.01 -0.79
C HIS A 504 -3.57 6.64 -1.24
N ASP A 505 -3.32 6.28 -2.50
CA ASP A 505 -3.78 5.04 -3.11
C ASP A 505 -2.99 3.79 -2.73
N CYS A 506 -1.88 3.92 -2.00
CA CYS A 506 -1.07 2.78 -1.59
C CYS A 506 -0.47 2.94 -0.20
N VAL A 507 -1.32 2.79 0.81
CA VAL A 507 -0.87 2.52 2.18
C VAL A 507 -0.70 1.02 2.34
N GLU A 508 0.43 0.56 2.84
CA GLU A 508 0.70 -0.84 3.09
C GLU A 508 0.59 -1.15 4.58
N TYR A 509 -0.14 -2.20 4.92
CA TYR A 509 -0.37 -2.64 6.28
C TYR A 509 0.03 -4.11 6.40
N PHE A 510 0.95 -4.39 7.31
CA PHE A 510 1.59 -5.67 7.46
C PHE A 510 1.18 -6.33 8.77
N VAL A 511 0.54 -7.49 8.71
CA VAL A 511 0.11 -8.25 9.89
C VAL A 511 1.21 -9.24 10.27
N ALA A 512 1.83 -9.05 11.43
CA ALA A 512 2.75 -10.04 11.99
C ALA A 512 2.04 -11.01 12.94
N LYS A 513 1.08 -10.49 13.71
CA LYS A 513 0.28 -11.23 14.70
C LYS A 513 -1.10 -10.58 14.90
N GLU A 514 -2.17 -11.36 14.80
CA GLU A 514 -3.51 -10.92 15.20
C GLU A 514 -3.73 -11.05 16.74
N PRO A 515 -4.70 -10.34 17.34
CA PRO A 515 -4.88 -10.31 18.80
C PRO A 515 -5.14 -11.67 19.46
N ASP A 516 -5.80 -12.57 18.74
CA ASP A 516 -6.20 -13.92 19.15
C ASP A 516 -5.09 -14.97 18.96
N GLU A 517 -4.01 -14.63 18.26
CA GLU A 517 -2.90 -15.55 18.01
C GLU A 517 -1.94 -15.64 19.20
N ALA A 518 -1.27 -16.78 19.38
CA ALA A 518 -0.25 -16.94 20.40
C ALA A 518 1.12 -16.40 19.93
N LEU A 519 1.92 -15.84 20.86
CA LEU A 519 3.31 -15.45 20.59
C LEU A 519 4.19 -16.71 20.44
N ASN A 520 4.33 -17.20 19.20
CA ASN A 520 5.08 -18.41 18.88
C ASN A 520 6.30 -18.11 17.98
N LEU A 521 7.06 -19.14 17.62
CA LEU A 521 8.24 -18.98 16.76
C LEU A 521 7.91 -18.41 15.37
N GLN A 522 6.73 -18.69 14.82
CA GLN A 522 6.31 -18.12 13.55
C GLN A 522 6.12 -16.61 13.65
N VAL A 523 5.49 -16.13 14.73
CA VAL A 523 5.34 -14.70 14.99
C VAL A 523 6.71 -14.03 15.16
N LEU A 524 7.65 -14.68 15.85
CA LEU A 524 9.02 -14.17 15.96
C LEU A 524 9.72 -14.08 14.60
N ASN A 525 9.54 -15.07 13.72
CA ASN A 525 10.05 -15.00 12.34
C ASN A 525 9.42 -13.83 11.58
N ASN A 526 8.10 -13.62 11.72
CA ASN A 526 7.39 -12.51 11.07
C ASN A 526 7.93 -11.15 11.56
N ILE A 527 8.17 -11.00 12.87
CA ILE A 527 8.76 -9.79 13.45
C ILE A 527 10.18 -9.59 12.94
N ALA A 528 10.99 -10.64 12.88
CA ALA A 528 12.36 -10.56 12.37
C ALA A 528 12.42 -10.20 10.88
N ALA A 529 11.37 -10.52 10.12
CA ALA A 529 11.23 -10.19 8.70
C ALA A 529 10.73 -8.75 8.41
N MET A 530 10.40 -7.95 9.44
CA MET A 530 9.87 -6.58 9.27
C MET A 530 10.94 -5.59 8.77
N GLN A 531 11.21 -5.47 7.48
CA GLN A 531 12.26 -4.56 6.98
C GLN A 531 11.76 -3.13 6.70
N PRO A 532 12.66 -2.12 6.72
CA PRO A 532 12.34 -0.77 6.25
C PRO A 532 11.89 -0.81 4.79
N LYS A 533 10.89 0.00 4.45
CA LYS A 533 10.27 0.08 3.12
C LYS A 533 10.26 1.52 2.61
N ARG A 534 9.10 2.17 2.60
CA ARG A 534 8.85 3.41 1.82
C ARG A 534 8.52 4.61 2.71
N SER A 535 7.37 5.24 2.52
CA SER A 535 6.99 6.47 3.21
C SER A 535 6.11 6.20 4.43
N THR A 536 5.80 7.26 5.18
CA THR A 536 5.07 7.23 6.45
C THR A 536 3.68 7.88 6.30
N ARG A 537 2.68 7.12 5.84
CA ARG A 537 1.27 7.55 5.82
C ARG A 537 0.48 6.98 7.01
N MET A 538 0.67 7.58 8.19
CA MET A 538 0.17 7.00 9.45
C MET A 538 -1.36 7.04 9.61
N GLY A 539 -2.04 8.08 9.13
CA GLY A 539 -3.47 8.29 9.39
C GLY A 539 -4.35 7.09 9.01
N PRO A 540 -4.29 6.59 7.75
CA PRO A 540 -5.04 5.41 7.33
C PRO A 540 -4.64 4.14 8.10
N ALA A 541 -3.35 3.94 8.41
CA ALA A 541 -2.88 2.80 9.19
C ALA A 541 -3.41 2.81 10.64
N ILE A 542 -3.46 3.98 11.27
CA ILE A 542 -4.09 4.19 12.58
C ILE A 542 -5.58 3.88 12.49
N ARG A 543 -6.31 4.42 11.50
CA ARG A 543 -7.75 4.16 11.31
C ARG A 543 -8.08 2.70 11.06
N HIS A 544 -7.22 1.99 10.34
CA HIS A 544 -7.34 0.55 10.15
C HIS A 544 -7.15 -0.22 11.46
N THR A 545 -6.12 0.12 12.23
CA THR A 545 -5.85 -0.50 13.54
C THR A 545 -6.96 -0.21 14.56
N ILE A 546 -7.52 1.01 14.55
CA ILE A 546 -8.72 1.37 15.33
C ILE A 546 -9.87 0.41 15.00
N THR A 547 -10.09 0.11 13.72
CA THR A 547 -11.18 -0.78 13.29
C THR A 547 -10.98 -2.20 13.84
N LYS A 548 -9.74 -2.72 13.79
CA LYS A 548 -9.38 -4.02 14.39
C LYS A 548 -9.53 -4.04 15.92
N LEU A 549 -9.13 -2.98 16.61
CA LEU A 549 -9.28 -2.88 18.07
C LEU A 549 -10.74 -2.80 18.49
N VAL A 550 -11.58 -2.10 17.74
CA VAL A 550 -13.03 -2.04 18.00
C VAL A 550 -13.67 -3.41 17.80
N SER A 551 -13.30 -4.15 16.76
CA SER A 551 -13.86 -5.49 16.49
C SER A 551 -13.42 -6.55 17.50
N ALA A 552 -12.27 -6.38 18.16
CA ALA A 552 -11.80 -7.29 19.22
C ALA A 552 -12.71 -7.32 20.46
N GLY A 553 -13.56 -6.31 20.68
CA GLY A 553 -14.63 -6.34 21.69
C GLY A 553 -14.20 -6.19 23.16
N GLN A 554 -12.90 -6.09 23.44
CA GLN A 554 -12.34 -5.95 24.80
C GLN A 554 -12.71 -4.60 25.45
N SER A 555 -12.85 -4.58 26.77
CA SER A 555 -13.29 -3.40 27.54
C SER A 555 -12.29 -2.24 27.50
N MET A 556 -11.00 -2.54 27.56
CA MET A 556 -9.91 -1.57 27.45
C MET A 556 -9.12 -1.84 26.17
N LYS A 557 -8.95 -0.81 25.34
CA LYS A 557 -8.25 -0.89 24.05
C LYS A 557 -7.10 0.09 24.05
N ILE A 558 -5.93 -0.38 23.63
CA ILE A 558 -4.70 0.43 23.63
C ILE A 558 -4.07 0.36 22.23
N LEU A 559 -3.71 1.50 21.68
CA LEU A 559 -2.93 1.62 20.44
C LEU A 559 -1.55 2.22 20.78
N ILE A 560 -0.50 1.44 20.54
CA ILE A 560 0.89 1.88 20.71
C ILE A 560 1.50 2.05 19.32
N VAL A 561 1.88 3.28 18.98
CA VAL A 561 2.50 3.62 17.70
C VAL A 561 4.00 3.77 17.91
N LEU A 562 4.82 2.97 17.23
CA LEU A 562 6.27 3.08 17.22
C LEU A 562 6.68 3.68 15.88
N SER A 563 7.26 4.86 15.88
CA SER A 563 7.76 5.52 14.67
C SER A 563 9.01 6.32 14.97
N ASP A 564 9.92 6.37 14.02
CA ASP A 564 11.19 7.08 14.09
C ASP A 564 11.07 8.57 13.75
N GLY A 565 9.90 9.05 13.30
CA GLY A 565 9.81 10.44 12.89
C GLY A 565 8.45 10.92 12.42
N PHE A 566 8.51 11.95 11.57
CA PHE A 566 7.37 12.73 11.12
C PHE A 566 6.49 11.99 10.10
N PRO A 567 5.16 12.15 10.14
CA PRO A 567 4.30 11.65 9.08
C PRO A 567 4.60 12.37 7.75
N GLN A 568 5.18 11.65 6.80
CA GLN A 568 5.55 12.19 5.49
C GLN A 568 5.26 11.20 4.35
N ASP A 569 4.62 11.70 3.29
CA ASP A 569 4.27 10.97 2.09
C ASP A 569 4.38 11.86 0.85
N CYS A 570 4.46 11.26 -0.34
CA CYS A 570 4.81 11.94 -1.60
C CYS A 570 3.75 12.94 -2.11
N ASP A 571 2.51 12.81 -1.65
CA ASP A 571 1.33 13.58 -2.05
C ASP A 571 0.56 14.16 -0.84
N TYR A 572 1.20 14.25 0.34
CA TYR A 572 0.59 14.93 1.48
C TYR A 572 0.53 16.44 1.22
N GLY A 573 -0.68 16.94 1.03
CA GLY A 573 -0.94 18.35 0.77
C GLY A 573 -0.53 18.81 -0.65
N PRO A 574 -0.87 20.06 -1.00
CA PRO A 574 -0.61 20.62 -2.33
C PRO A 574 0.86 20.99 -2.57
N ILE A 575 1.66 21.13 -1.51
CA ILE A 575 3.06 21.52 -1.58
C ILE A 575 3.92 20.36 -1.05
N ARG A 576 4.72 19.77 -1.94
CA ARG A 576 5.68 18.73 -1.54
C ARG A 576 6.67 19.27 -0.50
N GLY A 577 6.83 18.54 0.60
CA GLY A 577 7.71 18.92 1.70
C GLY A 577 7.04 19.77 2.80
N ASP A 578 5.75 20.11 2.66
CA ASP A 578 5.00 20.66 3.78
C ASP A 578 4.64 19.53 4.77
N HIS A 579 5.22 19.57 5.96
CA HIS A 579 5.04 18.55 6.98
C HIS A 579 3.76 18.75 7.81
N GLU A 580 3.09 19.91 7.71
CA GLU A 580 1.94 20.21 8.55
C GLU A 580 0.71 19.36 8.18
N TYR A 581 0.51 19.06 6.91
CA TYR A 581 -0.65 18.30 6.46
C TYR A 581 -0.69 16.88 7.06
N GLY A 582 0.41 16.12 6.92
CA GLY A 582 0.52 14.76 7.45
C GLY A 582 0.44 14.70 8.98
N LEU A 583 0.99 15.72 9.64
CA LEU A 583 0.91 15.91 11.10
C LEU A 583 -0.54 16.04 11.57
N GLN A 584 -1.31 16.88 10.89
CA GLN A 584 -2.69 17.18 11.24
C GLN A 584 -3.64 16.01 10.93
N ASP A 585 -3.46 15.29 9.83
CA ASP A 585 -4.23 14.06 9.58
C ASP A 585 -3.93 12.99 10.65
N THR A 586 -2.67 12.82 11.02
CA THR A 586 -2.27 11.85 12.05
C THR A 586 -2.82 12.24 13.42
N ALA A 587 -2.73 13.52 13.82
CA ALA A 587 -3.33 14.05 15.04
C ALA A 587 -4.85 13.79 15.06
N ARG A 588 -5.52 13.98 13.91
CA ARG A 588 -6.95 13.70 13.76
C ARG A 588 -7.27 12.22 13.93
N ALA A 589 -6.48 11.33 13.33
CA ALA A 589 -6.63 9.88 13.48
C ALA A 589 -6.44 9.42 14.94
N LEU A 590 -5.49 10.00 15.68
CA LEU A 590 -5.30 9.74 17.11
C LEU A 590 -6.49 10.25 17.96
N ALA A 591 -7.03 11.42 17.64
CA ALA A 591 -8.23 11.94 18.30
C ALA A 591 -9.47 11.06 18.01
N GLU A 592 -9.59 10.51 16.79
CA GLU A 592 -10.63 9.55 16.43
C GLU A 592 -10.53 8.26 17.26
N ALA A 593 -9.31 7.78 17.55
CA ALA A 593 -9.09 6.64 18.43
C ALA A 593 -9.59 6.93 19.86
N ALA A 594 -9.21 8.09 20.41
CA ALA A 594 -9.64 8.52 21.74
C ALA A 594 -11.18 8.63 21.85
N ASN A 595 -11.84 9.18 20.81
CA ASN A 595 -13.29 9.27 20.74
C ASN A 595 -13.99 7.89 20.72
N LYS A 596 -13.30 6.84 20.29
CA LYS A 596 -13.78 5.45 20.31
C LYS A 596 -13.40 4.70 21.60
N GLY A 597 -12.88 5.40 22.61
CA GLY A 597 -12.42 4.81 23.87
C GLY A 597 -11.14 3.99 23.72
N ILE A 598 -10.33 4.26 22.70
CA ILE A 598 -9.01 3.64 22.51
C ILE A 598 -7.96 4.60 23.05
N GLU A 599 -7.15 4.11 23.98
CA GLU A 599 -6.05 4.89 24.54
C GLU A 599 -4.83 4.79 23.61
N THR A 600 -4.36 5.93 23.10
CA THR A 600 -3.21 6.00 22.21
C THR A 600 -1.93 6.41 22.94
N PHE A 601 -0.81 5.80 22.56
CA PHE A 601 0.53 6.16 23.04
C PHE A 601 1.55 6.09 21.90
N CYS A 602 2.37 7.12 21.74
CA CYS A 602 3.42 7.18 20.71
C CYS A 602 4.80 6.97 21.34
N ILE A 603 5.64 6.14 20.70
CA ILE A 603 7.02 5.90 21.11
C ILE A 603 7.91 6.24 19.93
N THR A 604 8.91 7.10 20.15
CA THR A 604 9.84 7.54 19.11
C THR A 604 11.30 7.28 19.49
N VAL A 605 12.16 7.16 18.48
CA VAL A 605 13.61 6.88 18.62
C VAL A 605 14.44 8.03 18.02
N ASP A 606 13.90 9.26 18.07
CA ASP A 606 14.43 10.43 17.35
C ASP A 606 15.18 11.39 18.30
N ARG A 607 16.42 11.78 17.94
CA ARG A 607 17.24 12.77 18.65
C ARG A 607 17.01 14.23 18.18
N SER A 608 16.19 14.44 17.15
CA SER A 608 15.89 15.75 16.53
C SER A 608 14.88 16.59 17.34
N GLU A 609 14.76 17.90 17.09
CA GLU A 609 13.83 18.80 17.80
C GLU A 609 12.35 18.28 17.82
N HIS A 610 11.88 17.87 18.99
CA HIS A 610 10.63 17.12 19.22
C HIS A 610 9.34 17.93 19.23
N ASP A 611 9.34 19.15 18.70
CA ASP A 611 8.19 20.07 18.80
C ASP A 611 6.95 19.60 18.02
N TYR A 612 7.12 18.65 17.10
CA TYR A 612 6.03 18.07 16.31
C TYR A 612 5.17 17.08 17.10
N LEU A 613 5.75 16.31 18.03
CA LEU A 613 5.00 15.35 18.83
C LEU A 613 3.96 16.03 19.71
N LYS A 614 4.29 17.21 20.24
CA LYS A 614 3.38 18.07 21.00
C LYS A 614 2.17 18.55 20.17
N ARG A 615 2.34 18.66 18.85
CA ARG A 615 1.24 19.01 17.92
C ARG A 615 0.37 17.80 17.59
N MET A 616 0.95 16.59 17.55
CA MET A 616 0.22 15.34 17.28
C MET A 616 -0.57 14.82 18.47
N CYS A 617 0.02 14.88 19.66
CA CYS A 617 -0.54 14.25 20.86
C CYS A 617 -0.14 15.02 22.14
N PRO A 618 -0.94 14.89 23.22
CA PRO A 618 -0.61 15.49 24.51
C PRO A 618 0.71 14.97 25.11
N ASP A 619 1.40 15.79 25.91
CA ASP A 619 2.69 15.47 26.56
C ASP A 619 2.70 14.16 27.38
N ALA A 620 1.54 13.75 27.91
CA ALA A 620 1.42 12.51 28.67
C ALA A 620 1.32 11.25 27.79
N ARG A 621 1.19 11.39 26.47
CA ARG A 621 0.89 10.31 25.51
C ARG A 621 2.01 10.01 24.52
N TYR A 622 3.21 10.54 24.74
CA TYR A 622 4.38 10.12 24.01
C TYR A 622 5.60 9.88 24.89
N LEU A 623 6.56 9.14 24.34
CA LEU A 623 7.86 8.89 24.93
C LEU A 623 8.93 8.85 23.85
N ILE A 624 10.10 9.40 24.17
CA ILE A 624 11.30 9.33 23.35
C ILE A 624 12.24 8.31 24.03
N ILE A 625 12.78 7.39 23.23
CA ILE A 625 13.70 6.34 23.67
C ILE A 625 15.01 6.56 22.93
N ASP A 626 16.08 6.87 23.67
CA ASP A 626 17.41 7.00 23.10
C ASP A 626 18.15 5.66 23.11
N GLU A 627 17.96 4.87 24.16
CA GLU A 627 18.62 3.58 24.36
C GLU A 627 17.65 2.49 24.83
N MET A 628 18.00 1.22 24.63
CA MET A 628 17.15 0.08 25.03
C MET A 628 16.92 0.03 26.54
N GLU A 629 17.81 0.63 27.30
CA GLU A 629 17.83 0.74 28.75
C GLU A 629 16.63 1.55 29.30
N ASP A 630 16.05 2.44 28.49
CA ASP A 630 14.91 3.28 28.87
C ASP A 630 13.56 2.53 28.79
N LEU A 631 13.53 1.36 28.15
CA LEU A 631 12.30 0.59 27.90
C LEU A 631 11.50 0.15 29.14
N PRO A 632 12.13 -0.26 30.26
CA PRO A 632 11.38 -0.63 31.46
C PRO A 632 10.62 0.57 32.06
N GLU A 633 11.24 1.76 32.07
CA GLU A 633 10.60 2.99 32.52
C GLU A 633 9.49 3.42 31.55
N ALA A 634 9.75 3.30 30.24
CA ALA A 634 8.76 3.51 29.18
C ALA A 634 7.47 2.72 29.42
N LEU A 635 7.62 1.41 29.61
CA LEU A 635 6.53 0.48 29.87
C LEU A 635 5.76 0.83 31.13
N THR A 636 6.48 1.17 32.20
CA THR A 636 5.87 1.58 33.47
C THR A 636 5.02 2.83 33.26
N LYS A 637 5.52 3.84 32.54
CA LYS A 637 4.79 5.08 32.22
C LYS A 637 3.55 4.81 31.38
N VAL A 638 3.67 3.99 30.33
CA VAL A 638 2.56 3.57 29.46
C VAL A 638 1.47 2.92 30.33
N TYR A 639 1.80 1.88 31.08
CA TYR A 639 0.81 1.16 31.88
C TYR A 639 0.21 2.00 33.00
N THR A 640 1.01 2.81 33.71
CA THR A 640 0.53 3.66 34.80
C THR A 640 -0.47 4.70 34.28
N THR A 641 -0.19 5.30 33.12
CA THR A 641 -1.09 6.25 32.45
C THR A 641 -2.38 5.57 31.98
N LEU A 642 -2.33 4.28 31.66
CA LEU A 642 -3.46 3.50 31.15
C LEU A 642 -4.34 2.88 32.26
N THR A 643 -3.78 2.53 33.41
CA THR A 643 -4.51 1.80 34.48
C THR A 643 -4.95 2.64 35.68
N LEU A 644 -4.46 3.87 35.84
CA LEU A 644 -4.83 4.75 36.98
C LEU A 644 -6.04 5.66 36.72
N ARG A 645 -6.82 5.40 35.66
CA ARG A 645 -8.06 6.13 35.38
C ARG A 645 -9.30 5.39 35.86
#